data_AF-A0A1B9EJV3-F1
#
_entry.id   AF-A0A1B9EJV3-F1
#
_cell.length_a   1.000
_cell.length_b   1.000
_cell.length_c   1.000
_cell.angle_alpha   90.00
_cell.angle_beta   90.00
_cell.angle_gamma   90.00
#
_symmetry.space_group_name_H-M   'P 1'
#
loop_
_entity.id
_entity.type
_entity.pdbx_description
1 polymer ?
#
loop_
_entity_poly.entity_id
_entity_poly.type
_entity_poly.pdbx_seq_one_letter_code
_entity_poly.pdbx_strand_id
1 'polypeptide(L)'
;MKPPLLSVVVPVHNVEAYLEDCLRSVAEQTLDAIEVVMVDDGSTDGSARIAAEFAARDDRFRLVRQPNAGLSAARNTGVRHTTPTVPYLAFADSDDIVVHDAYERMTAALESTGSDLVTGNVWRLTGQGRQQAWQYRWLTGPRSRTHITRDPRLLADRVAWNKVFRRSFWDAHAFAFPEGRLYEDTPVMIPAHYLAGSVDVLAEHVYYWRVREGSITRRRTDVRGVRDRIAACEQVSAFLGGRDEAQRRAYDTSCLRDDFGYFLDGLPMGGEAYRAAFLEGAGAFVDRAGAGVLEGLPVELRIKWQLVGERRLTDLLDVLAFERANGAGTFAVEGLPGRRRAVYPGVRGASARLARTDIPAVARLLEARWGADGKLRLRGYAYLRNLPAGSARGRLTVGMVRAERGRAVRPVPVRSVSAPEATVNSAQELHDYAHAGFEMTIAPDKLPETPEGDGWLVGLVLAAPGTVRRVAVRAQDTGADQPLVHDLGDGRRAVLDFRGGRLRLTVSRLRARAESHRTVAVGTDGVALDIAGRLFAGTARPTALVLTRGGGEERSCVVAYGEESGPESGAPGPDTGAPAPDPLAFTARVPLAELAAVPPAAHRAPREVEAAGGARWQVRMLLDDGTRVPLPAAPDLPPPACADPAGDLVLDLAGPPYADRVEATPEGGLRISGTYAPSAPGTATATSDASGARLVLRHETLHEVVPVAEGGVGTPGTHPTLRFSALIAPPLPEGRWEVRLDGHPVRVLGSAAAQLPCGAGETALRLERRHGDRLSVVAPPDLPAAERSAYGRRLLRAAHHPDRRTPGTSDTPRTLPPLRDRPTLPHALPLRDTVLYASDGDSPRAVHAELVRRGTDAEHLWVTGTTPGRTTHVPPGARAVPVHSAAWYEALARSRRIVTDEQLPVWFERRPGQTVVQTWHGTPLGRFGSGLADSLYADHQHLATLPRRSAQWSVLVSPSRFATPLLRRSLSYEGEVLEAGSPANDVLFPPVRDKAAEEVRRGLGIPEEHRVVLYAPTYRDHLAHPPAAASATYADRTAPGPYRWDPALDPHALARALGPGHTVLVRRHPRVTGSVPPGPGVLDVSHHPGAAGLLLIADVLVTDYAGLMFDFALTGRPMLFHTYDLEHYRDTVRGFCLDFETRAPGPLLVTTDEAAQALRDTGTSAARHADAYESFRRDYCDLDDGRAAARVADRLLADAE
;
A
#
# COMPACT_ATOMS: atom_id res chain seq x y z
N MET A 1 -5.17 -24.80 -38.90
CA MET A 1 -4.37 -23.93 -38.03
C MET A 1 -3.09 -23.51 -38.76
N LYS A 2 -2.59 -22.29 -38.54
CA LYS A 2 -1.23 -21.91 -38.98
C LYS A 2 -0.21 -22.77 -38.23
N PRO A 3 0.92 -23.15 -38.85
CA PRO A 3 1.98 -23.87 -38.13
C PRO A 3 2.45 -23.01 -36.94
N PRO A 4 2.59 -23.59 -35.73
CA PRO A 4 3.01 -22.83 -34.56
C PRO A 4 4.43 -22.29 -34.74
N LEU A 5 4.63 -21.02 -34.36
CA LEU A 5 5.92 -20.35 -34.32
C LEU A 5 6.52 -20.34 -32.91
N LEU A 6 5.67 -20.39 -31.87
CA LEU A 6 6.08 -20.35 -30.48
C LEU A 6 5.40 -21.46 -29.68
N SER A 7 6.19 -22.21 -28.91
CA SER A 7 5.70 -23.13 -27.90
C SER A 7 5.71 -22.47 -26.52
N VAL A 8 4.58 -22.49 -25.82
CA VAL A 8 4.45 -21.95 -24.45
C VAL A 8 4.22 -23.10 -23.48
N VAL A 9 5.08 -23.24 -22.47
CA VAL A 9 4.94 -24.23 -21.39
C VAL A 9 4.33 -23.58 -20.15
N VAL A 10 3.24 -24.14 -19.64
CA VAL A 10 2.51 -23.67 -18.46
C VAL A 10 2.47 -24.78 -17.39
N PRO A 11 3.32 -24.75 -16.35
CA PRO A 11 3.25 -25.70 -15.25
C PRO A 11 2.12 -25.34 -14.28
N VAL A 12 1.30 -26.32 -13.89
CA VAL A 12 0.07 -26.14 -13.10
C VAL A 12 0.14 -27.01 -11.83
N HIS A 13 -0.01 -26.39 -10.66
CA HIS A 13 -0.13 -27.07 -9.36
C HIS A 13 -0.90 -26.19 -8.38
N ASN A 14 -2.10 -26.60 -7.97
CA ASN A 14 -2.93 -25.94 -6.94
C ASN A 14 -3.07 -24.41 -7.13
N VAL A 15 -3.61 -24.00 -8.28
CA VAL A 15 -3.76 -22.61 -8.74
C VAL A 15 -5.18 -22.28 -9.23
N GLU A 16 -6.20 -22.98 -8.74
CA GLU A 16 -7.59 -22.86 -9.24
C GLU A 16 -8.07 -21.40 -9.34
N ALA A 17 -7.76 -20.58 -8.34
CA ALA A 17 -8.18 -19.19 -8.27
C ALA A 17 -7.58 -18.26 -9.35
N TYR A 18 -6.49 -18.66 -10.03
CA TYR A 18 -5.72 -17.80 -10.93
C TYR A 18 -5.52 -18.38 -12.33
N LEU A 19 -5.66 -19.70 -12.47
CA LEU A 19 -5.35 -20.40 -13.70
C LEU A 19 -6.15 -19.89 -14.91
N GLU A 20 -7.43 -19.58 -14.71
CA GLU A 20 -8.28 -19.08 -15.79
C GLU A 20 -7.76 -17.75 -16.37
N ASP A 21 -7.31 -16.82 -15.52
CA ASP A 21 -6.77 -15.54 -15.95
C ASP A 21 -5.45 -15.72 -16.72
N CYS A 22 -4.59 -16.63 -16.26
CA CYS A 22 -3.34 -16.98 -16.93
C CYS A 22 -3.62 -17.53 -18.34
N LEU A 23 -4.43 -18.58 -18.44
CA LEU A 23 -4.71 -19.25 -19.71
C LEU A 23 -5.47 -18.34 -20.68
N ARG A 24 -6.38 -17.50 -20.18
CA ARG A 24 -7.05 -16.48 -21.00
C ARG A 24 -6.04 -15.50 -21.59
N SER A 25 -5.06 -15.04 -20.80
CA SER A 25 -4.04 -14.10 -21.28
C SER A 25 -3.12 -14.66 -22.38
N VAL A 26 -2.88 -15.97 -22.36
CA VAL A 26 -2.14 -16.68 -23.41
C VAL A 26 -3.03 -16.91 -24.63
N ALA A 27 -4.30 -17.26 -24.44
CA ALA A 27 -5.25 -17.49 -25.54
C ALA A 27 -5.55 -16.22 -26.34
N GLU A 28 -5.55 -15.06 -25.69
CA GLU A 28 -5.84 -13.73 -26.26
C GLU A 28 -4.59 -13.00 -26.80
N GLN A 29 -3.45 -13.70 -26.94
CA GLN A 29 -2.25 -13.11 -27.54
C GLN A 29 -2.47 -12.69 -28.99
N THR A 30 -1.87 -11.57 -29.40
CA THR A 30 -1.91 -11.11 -30.81
C THR A 30 -1.16 -12.04 -31.76
N LEU A 31 -0.23 -12.85 -31.24
CA LEU A 31 0.41 -13.93 -31.98
C LEU A 31 -0.47 -15.19 -31.95
N ASP A 32 -1.24 -15.43 -33.01
CA ASP A 32 -2.12 -16.61 -33.11
C ASP A 32 -1.37 -17.94 -33.28
N ALA A 33 -0.16 -17.90 -33.87
CA ALA A 33 0.64 -19.06 -34.22
C ALA A 33 1.41 -19.62 -33.02
N ILE A 34 0.67 -20.05 -31.99
CA ILE A 34 1.20 -20.63 -30.76
C ILE A 34 0.69 -22.05 -30.55
N GLU A 35 1.51 -22.87 -29.88
CA GLU A 35 1.05 -24.07 -29.18
C GLU A 35 1.28 -23.88 -27.68
N VAL A 36 0.38 -24.40 -26.85
CA VAL A 36 0.43 -24.27 -25.39
C VAL A 36 0.39 -25.66 -24.76
N VAL A 37 1.40 -25.98 -23.95
CA VAL A 37 1.49 -27.24 -23.20
C VAL A 37 1.30 -26.95 -21.72
N MET A 38 0.11 -27.27 -21.21
CA MET A 38 -0.22 -27.20 -19.79
C MET A 38 0.20 -28.50 -19.13
N VAL A 39 1.05 -28.45 -18.10
CA VAL A 39 1.50 -29.63 -17.35
C VAL A 39 0.93 -29.57 -15.95
N ASP A 40 -0.12 -30.35 -15.68
CA ASP A 40 -0.68 -30.53 -14.35
C ASP A 40 0.17 -31.51 -13.55
N ASP A 41 0.81 -30.98 -12.50
CA ASP A 41 1.78 -31.66 -11.64
C ASP A 41 1.09 -32.27 -10.40
N GLY A 42 -0.06 -32.91 -10.61
CA GLY A 42 -0.82 -33.58 -9.57
C GLY A 42 -1.60 -32.62 -8.66
N SER A 43 -2.34 -31.68 -9.25
CA SER A 43 -3.20 -30.75 -8.48
C SER A 43 -4.31 -31.49 -7.72
N THR A 44 -4.66 -31.00 -6.53
CA THR A 44 -5.72 -31.52 -5.65
C THR A 44 -6.92 -30.58 -5.56
N ASP A 45 -6.88 -29.43 -6.22
CA ASP A 45 -7.97 -28.46 -6.36
C ASP A 45 -8.61 -28.53 -7.77
N GLY A 46 -9.47 -27.57 -8.13
CA GLY A 46 -10.12 -27.51 -9.43
C GLY A 46 -9.22 -27.17 -10.63
N SER A 47 -7.91 -26.98 -10.45
CA SER A 47 -6.97 -26.59 -11.53
C SER A 47 -6.99 -27.57 -12.70
N ALA A 48 -6.98 -28.88 -12.43
CA ALA A 48 -6.96 -29.91 -13.45
C ALA A 48 -8.24 -29.95 -14.31
N ARG A 49 -9.37 -29.51 -13.75
CA ARG A 49 -10.65 -29.35 -14.45
C ARG A 49 -10.59 -28.14 -15.38
N ILE A 50 -10.15 -26.98 -14.88
CA ILE A 50 -10.02 -25.75 -15.67
C ILE A 50 -9.10 -25.96 -16.88
N ALA A 51 -7.93 -26.60 -16.69
CA ALA A 51 -7.00 -26.87 -17.78
C ALA A 51 -7.61 -27.82 -18.84
N ALA A 52 -8.41 -28.81 -18.42
CA ALA A 52 -9.09 -29.73 -19.34
C ALA A 52 -10.18 -29.01 -20.15
N GLU A 53 -10.95 -28.11 -19.52
CA GLU A 53 -11.95 -27.28 -20.20
C GLU A 53 -11.31 -26.35 -21.24
N PHE A 54 -10.13 -25.79 -20.96
CA PHE A 54 -9.37 -24.99 -21.93
C PHE A 54 -8.84 -25.83 -23.10
N ALA A 55 -8.29 -27.01 -22.85
CA ALA A 55 -7.81 -27.88 -23.93
C ALA A 55 -8.96 -28.39 -24.82
N ALA A 56 -10.17 -28.54 -24.27
CA ALA A 56 -11.35 -28.96 -25.03
C ALA A 56 -11.94 -27.86 -25.92
N ARG A 57 -11.70 -26.58 -25.60
CA ARG A 57 -12.28 -25.42 -26.30
C ARG A 57 -11.33 -24.74 -27.29
N ASP A 58 -10.02 -24.94 -27.16
CA ASP A 58 -8.99 -24.31 -27.99
C ASP A 58 -7.91 -25.33 -28.35
N ASP A 59 -7.90 -25.75 -29.62
CA ASP A 59 -6.99 -26.80 -30.15
C ASP A 59 -5.50 -26.43 -30.06
N ARG A 60 -5.17 -25.17 -29.77
CA ARG A 60 -3.78 -24.74 -29.49
C ARG A 60 -3.29 -25.24 -28.12
N PHE A 61 -4.20 -25.60 -27.21
CA PHE A 61 -3.90 -25.98 -25.83
C PHE A 61 -3.92 -27.50 -25.66
N ARG A 62 -2.89 -28.04 -25.02
CA ARG A 62 -2.80 -29.45 -24.67
C ARG A 62 -2.48 -29.63 -23.19
N LEU A 63 -3.27 -30.45 -22.52
CA LEU A 63 -3.03 -30.86 -21.13
C LEU A 63 -2.19 -32.14 -21.06
N VAL A 64 -1.13 -32.11 -20.26
CA VAL A 64 -0.32 -33.26 -19.84
C VAL A 64 -0.49 -33.39 -18.33
N ARG A 65 -0.75 -34.60 -17.83
CA ARG A 65 -0.86 -34.88 -16.40
C ARG A 65 0.30 -35.75 -15.93
N GLN A 66 0.86 -35.42 -14.77
CA GLN A 66 1.88 -36.21 -14.11
C GLN A 66 1.66 -36.23 -12.59
N PRO A 67 2.19 -37.23 -11.85
CA PRO A 67 2.29 -37.15 -10.39
C PRO A 67 3.17 -35.97 -9.98
N ASN A 68 2.88 -35.37 -8.82
CA ASN A 68 3.62 -34.22 -8.29
C ASN A 68 5.12 -34.52 -8.16
N ALA A 69 5.91 -33.88 -9.02
CA ALA A 69 7.37 -33.97 -9.07
C ALA A 69 8.06 -32.60 -8.92
N GLY A 70 7.27 -31.53 -8.78
CA GLY A 70 7.72 -30.15 -8.61
C GLY A 70 7.84 -29.37 -9.92
N LEU A 71 7.86 -28.04 -9.78
CA LEU A 71 7.85 -27.06 -10.87
C LEU A 71 8.89 -27.32 -11.97
N SER A 72 10.12 -27.65 -11.58
CA SER A 72 11.22 -27.97 -12.51
C SER A 72 10.88 -29.16 -13.41
N ALA A 73 10.36 -30.24 -12.83
CA ALA A 73 9.99 -31.44 -13.55
C ALA A 73 8.82 -31.16 -14.51
N ALA A 74 7.82 -30.38 -14.07
CA ALA A 74 6.71 -29.97 -14.92
C ALA A 74 7.18 -29.13 -16.13
N ARG A 75 8.10 -28.17 -15.94
CA ARG A 75 8.70 -27.40 -17.05
C ARG A 75 9.46 -28.29 -18.02
N ASN A 76 10.30 -29.20 -17.51
CA ASN A 76 11.05 -30.16 -18.35
C ASN A 76 10.11 -31.10 -19.13
N THR A 77 9.05 -31.60 -18.49
CA THR A 77 7.99 -32.38 -19.16
C THR A 77 7.34 -31.56 -20.26
N GLY A 78 6.98 -30.31 -19.98
CA GLY A 78 6.39 -29.42 -20.97
C GLY A 78 7.26 -29.28 -22.22
N VAL A 79 8.55 -28.99 -22.06
CA VAL A 79 9.51 -28.87 -23.17
C VAL A 79 9.57 -30.15 -24.00
N ARG A 80 9.61 -31.34 -23.37
CA ARG A 80 9.61 -32.63 -24.09
C ARG A 80 8.35 -32.86 -24.90
N HIS A 81 7.22 -32.31 -24.46
CA HIS A 81 5.94 -32.46 -25.15
C HIS A 81 5.75 -31.42 -26.26
N THR A 82 6.40 -30.25 -26.22
CA THR A 82 6.34 -29.27 -27.33
C THR A 82 6.79 -29.87 -28.66
N THR A 83 6.25 -29.35 -29.77
CA THR A 83 6.62 -29.77 -31.11
C THR A 83 8.07 -29.34 -31.41
N PRO A 84 9.02 -30.26 -31.64
CA PRO A 84 10.45 -29.93 -31.73
C PRO A 84 10.83 -29.00 -32.89
N THR A 85 10.01 -28.94 -33.95
CA THR A 85 10.24 -28.08 -35.11
C THR A 85 9.78 -26.63 -34.92
N VAL A 86 9.13 -26.32 -33.80
CA VAL A 86 8.68 -24.96 -33.51
C VAL A 86 9.88 -24.08 -33.18
N PRO A 87 10.08 -22.93 -33.86
CA PRO A 87 11.31 -22.14 -33.77
C PRO A 87 11.57 -21.49 -32.41
N TYR A 88 10.52 -21.22 -31.63
CA TYR A 88 10.62 -20.47 -30.38
C TYR A 88 10.02 -21.21 -29.19
N LEU A 89 10.56 -20.95 -28.00
CA LEU A 89 10.12 -21.51 -26.73
C LEU A 89 9.94 -20.41 -25.68
N ALA A 90 8.85 -20.46 -24.91
CA ALA A 90 8.58 -19.60 -23.77
C ALA A 90 7.97 -20.39 -22.60
N PHE A 91 8.02 -19.78 -21.42
CA PHE A 91 7.41 -20.29 -20.20
C PHE A 91 6.45 -19.25 -19.64
N ALA A 92 5.32 -19.69 -19.08
CA ALA A 92 4.38 -18.84 -18.37
C ALA A 92 3.96 -19.53 -17.07
N ASP A 93 4.12 -18.84 -15.95
CA ASP A 93 3.70 -19.34 -14.63
C ASP A 93 2.16 -19.25 -14.51
N SER A 94 1.54 -20.29 -13.96
CA SER A 94 0.09 -20.49 -14.01
C SER A 94 -0.74 -19.58 -13.09
N ASP A 95 -0.09 -18.79 -12.25
CA ASP A 95 -0.69 -17.76 -11.40
C ASP A 95 -0.48 -16.33 -11.91
N ASP A 96 0.24 -16.18 -13.02
CA ASP A 96 0.62 -14.90 -13.62
C ASP A 96 -0.14 -14.60 -14.92
N ILE A 97 0.06 -13.40 -15.47
CA ILE A 97 -0.63 -12.94 -16.70
C ILE A 97 0.39 -12.42 -17.72
N VAL A 98 0.28 -12.87 -18.96
CA VAL A 98 1.11 -12.39 -20.08
C VAL A 98 0.47 -11.15 -20.71
N VAL A 99 1.25 -10.13 -21.04
CA VAL A 99 0.72 -8.93 -21.71
C VAL A 99 0.26 -9.32 -23.12
N HIS A 100 -0.91 -8.85 -23.56
CA HIS A 100 -1.60 -9.33 -24.76
C HIS A 100 -0.80 -9.30 -26.09
N ASP A 101 0.21 -8.44 -26.23
CA ASP A 101 1.04 -8.29 -27.43
C ASP A 101 2.51 -8.71 -27.18
N ALA A 102 2.78 -9.35 -26.04
CA ALA A 102 4.13 -9.66 -25.59
C ALA A 102 4.86 -10.61 -26.55
N TYR A 103 4.23 -11.75 -26.87
CA TYR A 103 4.90 -12.78 -27.67
C TYR A 103 5.13 -12.35 -29.11
N GLU A 104 4.22 -11.57 -29.70
CA GLU A 104 4.42 -10.97 -31.03
C GLU A 104 5.65 -10.04 -31.01
N ARG A 105 5.72 -9.11 -30.05
CA ARG A 105 6.87 -8.18 -29.95
C ARG A 105 8.19 -8.89 -29.69
N MET A 106 8.18 -9.90 -28.84
CA MET A 106 9.39 -10.65 -28.47
C MET A 106 9.90 -11.50 -29.64
N THR A 107 9.02 -12.23 -30.33
CA THR A 107 9.41 -13.01 -31.52
C THR A 107 9.87 -12.10 -32.66
N ALA A 108 9.18 -10.98 -32.90
CA ALA A 108 9.60 -10.00 -33.90
C ALA A 108 10.98 -9.41 -33.63
N ALA A 109 11.33 -9.16 -32.35
CA ALA A 109 12.67 -8.73 -31.98
C ALA A 109 13.73 -9.77 -32.33
N LEU A 110 13.50 -11.05 -32.00
CA LEU A 110 14.42 -12.15 -32.32
C LEU A 110 14.61 -12.35 -33.82
N GLU A 111 13.53 -12.21 -34.61
CA GLU A 111 13.62 -12.27 -36.07
C GLU A 111 14.40 -11.10 -36.65
N SER A 112 14.17 -9.89 -36.14
CA SER A 112 14.84 -8.68 -36.62
C SER A 112 16.35 -8.70 -36.35
N THR A 113 16.78 -9.24 -35.22
CA THR A 113 18.16 -9.12 -34.76
C THR A 113 18.99 -10.39 -34.96
N GLY A 114 18.34 -11.56 -35.03
CA GLY A 114 18.98 -12.87 -34.97
C GLY A 114 19.51 -13.24 -33.59
N SER A 115 19.10 -12.56 -32.51
CA SER A 115 19.49 -12.91 -31.13
C SER A 115 18.97 -14.28 -30.73
N ASP A 116 19.63 -14.91 -29.73
CA ASP A 116 19.28 -16.25 -29.25
C ASP A 116 18.12 -16.24 -28.26
N LEU A 117 17.98 -15.14 -27.52
CA LEU A 117 16.89 -14.93 -26.57
C LEU A 117 16.57 -13.44 -26.40
N VAL A 118 15.34 -13.16 -25.99
CA VAL A 118 14.85 -11.82 -25.69
C VAL A 118 14.24 -11.81 -24.30
N THR A 119 14.47 -10.72 -23.57
CA THR A 119 13.87 -10.47 -22.25
C THR A 119 13.08 -9.18 -22.26
N GLY A 120 11.98 -9.14 -21.51
CA GLY A 120 11.13 -7.96 -21.38
C GLY A 120 10.89 -7.50 -19.94
N ASN A 121 10.29 -6.32 -19.83
CA ASN A 121 10.03 -5.67 -18.55
C ASN A 121 8.79 -6.25 -17.85
N VAL A 122 8.66 -6.04 -16.54
CA VAL A 122 7.67 -6.73 -15.71
C VAL A 122 6.95 -5.79 -14.75
N TRP A 123 5.62 -5.90 -14.72
CA TRP A 123 4.78 -5.34 -13.67
C TRP A 123 4.54 -6.37 -12.57
N ARG A 124 4.53 -5.95 -11.31
CA ARG A 124 4.00 -6.74 -10.19
C ARG A 124 2.53 -6.38 -9.97
N LEU A 125 1.66 -7.38 -9.86
CA LEU A 125 0.29 -7.21 -9.41
C LEU A 125 0.21 -7.40 -7.90
N THR A 126 -0.29 -6.37 -7.23
CA THR A 126 -0.49 -6.34 -5.77
C THR A 126 -1.94 -5.95 -5.47
N GLY A 127 -2.38 -6.08 -4.22
CA GLY A 127 -3.69 -5.56 -3.80
C GLY A 127 -3.87 -4.05 -3.94
N GLN A 128 -2.81 -3.31 -4.29
CA GLN A 128 -2.80 -1.86 -4.57
C GLN A 128 -2.68 -1.57 -6.08
N GLY A 129 -2.93 -2.58 -6.94
CA GLY A 129 -2.77 -2.51 -8.38
C GLY A 129 -1.36 -2.88 -8.87
N ARG A 130 -1.00 -2.40 -10.08
CA ARG A 130 0.29 -2.70 -10.72
C ARG A 130 1.43 -1.82 -10.21
N GLN A 131 2.60 -2.40 -9.96
CA GLN A 131 3.83 -1.70 -9.56
C GLN A 131 5.06 -2.19 -10.32
N GLN A 132 5.99 -1.31 -10.67
CA GLN A 132 7.17 -1.69 -11.45
C GLN A 132 7.98 -2.69 -10.65
N ALA A 133 8.26 -3.86 -11.22
CA ALA A 133 9.10 -4.86 -10.59
C ALA A 133 10.49 -4.27 -10.33
N TRP A 134 10.94 -4.35 -9.07
CA TRP A 134 12.14 -3.64 -8.62
C TRP A 134 13.40 -4.11 -9.34
N GLN A 135 13.50 -5.41 -9.63
CA GLN A 135 14.63 -6.02 -10.34
C GLN A 135 14.73 -5.55 -11.81
N TYR A 136 13.66 -4.97 -12.36
CA TYR A 136 13.59 -4.49 -13.74
C TYR A 136 13.50 -2.96 -13.86
N ARG A 137 13.63 -2.20 -12.76
CA ARG A 137 13.60 -0.72 -12.79
C ARG A 137 14.67 -0.08 -13.68
N TRP A 138 15.72 -0.83 -14.03
CA TRP A 138 16.79 -0.40 -14.92
C TRP A 138 16.44 -0.50 -16.41
N LEU A 139 15.35 -1.19 -16.76
CA LEU A 139 14.81 -1.31 -18.12
C LEU A 139 14.10 -0.03 -18.54
N THR A 140 14.89 1.03 -18.76
CA THR A 140 14.39 2.36 -19.15
C THR A 140 14.41 2.60 -20.65
N GLY A 141 14.84 1.61 -21.45
CA GLY A 141 14.99 1.71 -22.91
C GLY A 141 15.47 0.39 -23.51
N PRO A 142 15.16 0.13 -24.79
CA PRO A 142 15.46 -1.14 -25.44
C PRO A 142 16.96 -1.29 -25.74
N ARG A 143 17.43 -2.54 -25.84
CA ARG A 143 18.80 -2.88 -26.27
C ARG A 143 18.76 -4.07 -27.20
N SER A 144 19.08 -3.84 -28.46
CA SER A 144 19.21 -4.91 -29.45
C SER A 144 20.63 -5.48 -29.42
N ARG A 145 20.76 -6.79 -29.62
CA ARG A 145 22.04 -7.52 -29.74
C ARG A 145 23.04 -7.23 -28.61
N THR A 146 22.56 -7.04 -27.38
CA THR A 146 23.43 -6.90 -26.22
C THR A 146 23.97 -8.27 -25.74
N HIS A 147 24.72 -8.29 -24.65
CA HIS A 147 25.23 -9.50 -24.01
C HIS A 147 25.48 -9.23 -22.52
N ILE A 148 25.44 -10.25 -21.66
CA ILE A 148 25.62 -10.08 -20.21
C ILE A 148 26.96 -9.44 -19.83
N THR A 149 28.02 -9.66 -20.62
CA THR A 149 29.32 -9.02 -20.40
C THR A 149 29.36 -7.54 -20.82
N ARG A 150 28.52 -7.15 -21.78
CA ARG A 150 28.38 -5.74 -22.23
C ARG A 150 27.39 -4.97 -21.37
N ASP A 151 26.37 -5.67 -20.84
CA ASP A 151 25.38 -5.13 -19.92
C ASP A 151 25.22 -6.04 -18.69
N PRO A 152 26.08 -5.87 -17.66
CA PRO A 152 26.05 -6.69 -16.44
C PRO A 152 24.75 -6.62 -15.65
N ARG A 153 23.83 -5.70 -15.96
CA ARG A 153 22.50 -5.65 -15.32
C ARG A 153 21.65 -6.88 -15.65
N LEU A 154 21.97 -7.59 -16.75
CA LEU A 154 21.35 -8.87 -17.07
C LEU A 154 21.62 -9.96 -16.00
N LEU A 155 22.61 -9.79 -15.12
CA LEU A 155 22.82 -10.68 -13.95
C LEU A 155 21.65 -10.66 -12.95
N ALA A 156 20.82 -9.61 -12.99
CA ALA A 156 19.61 -9.50 -12.17
C ALA A 156 18.39 -10.19 -12.81
N ASP A 157 18.46 -10.57 -14.09
CA ASP A 157 17.35 -11.18 -14.81
C ASP A 157 17.43 -12.72 -14.78
N ARG A 158 16.81 -13.30 -13.75
CA ARG A 158 17.02 -14.72 -13.39
C ARG A 158 15.82 -15.61 -13.59
N VAL A 159 14.69 -15.08 -14.05
CA VAL A 159 13.41 -15.80 -14.17
C VAL A 159 13.23 -16.33 -15.59
N ALA A 160 12.50 -17.43 -15.78
CA ALA A 160 12.26 -17.98 -17.12
C ALA A 160 11.09 -17.31 -17.86
N TRP A 161 10.09 -16.80 -17.14
CA TRP A 161 8.78 -16.45 -17.71
C TRP A 161 8.70 -15.11 -18.47
N ASN A 162 9.69 -14.22 -18.33
CA ASN A 162 9.74 -12.96 -19.07
C ASN A 162 10.57 -13.06 -20.37
N LYS A 163 10.76 -14.27 -20.91
CA LYS A 163 11.67 -14.55 -22.03
C LYS A 163 11.02 -15.37 -23.15
N VAL A 164 11.58 -15.18 -24.34
CA VAL A 164 11.42 -16.08 -25.48
C VAL A 164 12.81 -16.51 -25.95
N PHE A 165 12.99 -17.80 -26.20
CA PHE A 165 14.25 -18.41 -26.65
C PHE A 165 14.10 -18.95 -28.07
N ARG A 166 15.16 -18.86 -28.87
CA ARG A 166 15.30 -19.71 -30.06
C ARG A 166 15.42 -21.16 -29.62
N ARG A 167 14.60 -22.04 -30.19
CA ARG A 167 14.57 -23.47 -29.86
C ARG A 167 15.91 -24.14 -30.16
N SER A 168 16.52 -23.81 -31.29
CA SER A 168 17.85 -24.33 -31.67
C SER A 168 18.93 -23.97 -30.65
N PHE A 169 18.90 -22.76 -30.10
CA PHE A 169 19.82 -22.32 -29.05
C PHE A 169 19.59 -23.09 -27.74
N TRP A 170 18.33 -23.28 -27.36
CA TRP A 170 17.95 -24.02 -26.16
C TRP A 170 18.46 -25.47 -26.21
N ASP A 171 18.20 -26.15 -27.33
CA ASP A 171 18.58 -27.54 -27.52
C ASP A 171 20.11 -27.72 -27.67
N ALA A 172 20.79 -26.80 -28.38
CA ALA A 172 22.24 -26.86 -28.57
C ALA A 172 23.04 -26.83 -27.26
N HIS A 173 22.49 -26.16 -26.23
CA HIS A 173 23.10 -26.06 -24.91
C HIS A 173 22.50 -27.03 -23.88
N ALA A 174 21.56 -27.88 -24.32
CA ALA A 174 20.86 -28.87 -23.49
C ALA A 174 20.31 -28.28 -22.18
N PHE A 175 19.67 -27.10 -22.25
CA PHE A 175 19.10 -26.49 -21.07
C PHE A 175 17.96 -27.34 -20.50
N ALA A 176 18.02 -27.58 -19.19
CA ALA A 176 17.00 -28.27 -18.42
C ALA A 176 16.99 -27.72 -16.99
N PHE A 177 15.81 -27.63 -16.38
CA PHE A 177 15.65 -27.14 -15.02
C PHE A 177 16.05 -28.24 -14.02
N PRO A 178 16.87 -27.92 -12.99
CA PRO A 178 17.31 -28.90 -11.99
C PRO A 178 16.14 -29.40 -11.12
N GLU A 179 15.80 -30.68 -11.24
CA GLU A 179 14.70 -31.31 -10.51
C GLU A 179 14.98 -31.45 -9.00
N GLY A 180 13.93 -31.43 -8.18
CA GLY A 180 14.01 -31.60 -6.72
C GLY A 180 14.54 -30.40 -5.93
N ARG A 181 14.77 -29.24 -6.56
CA ARG A 181 15.28 -28.02 -5.92
C ARG A 181 14.32 -26.84 -6.10
N LEU A 182 14.31 -25.92 -5.14
CA LEU A 182 13.69 -24.60 -5.30
C LEU A 182 14.65 -23.62 -6.01
N TYR A 183 14.10 -22.58 -6.64
CA TYR A 183 14.86 -21.51 -7.33
C TYR A 183 15.69 -21.98 -8.53
N GLU A 184 15.11 -22.92 -9.27
CA GLU A 184 15.66 -23.62 -10.42
C GLU A 184 15.94 -22.73 -11.64
N ASP A 185 15.34 -21.54 -11.72
CA ASP A 185 15.52 -20.65 -12.86
C ASP A 185 16.96 -20.13 -12.92
N THR A 186 17.53 -19.76 -11.77
CA THR A 186 18.83 -19.07 -11.72
C THR A 186 19.96 -19.90 -12.33
N PRO A 187 20.09 -21.21 -12.02
CA PRO A 187 21.07 -22.10 -12.64
C PRO A 187 20.92 -22.33 -14.14
N VAL A 188 19.81 -21.90 -14.77
CA VAL A 188 19.59 -22.03 -16.22
C VAL A 188 19.67 -20.67 -16.91
N MET A 189 19.02 -19.65 -16.35
CA MET A 189 18.87 -18.34 -16.98
C MET A 189 20.17 -17.54 -17.04
N ILE A 190 21.01 -17.59 -15.99
CA ILE A 190 22.30 -16.90 -16.02
C ILE A 190 23.26 -17.56 -17.02
N PRO A 191 23.43 -18.90 -17.03
CA PRO A 191 24.14 -19.57 -18.13
C PRO A 191 23.56 -19.26 -19.51
N ALA A 192 22.24 -19.23 -19.69
CA ALA A 192 21.62 -18.87 -20.97
C ALA A 192 22.00 -17.46 -21.43
N HIS A 193 21.94 -16.46 -20.55
CA HIS A 193 22.40 -15.10 -20.87
C HIS A 193 23.89 -15.00 -21.19
N TYR A 194 24.72 -15.87 -20.59
CA TYR A 194 26.18 -15.89 -20.81
C TYR A 194 26.60 -16.67 -22.06
N LEU A 195 25.86 -17.73 -22.42
CA LEU A 195 26.15 -18.58 -23.57
C LEU A 195 25.53 -18.07 -24.87
N ALA A 196 24.51 -17.21 -24.78
CA ALA A 196 23.92 -16.55 -25.95
C ALA A 196 24.97 -15.70 -26.70
N GLY A 197 25.01 -15.79 -28.02
CA GLY A 197 25.81 -14.88 -28.85
C GLY A 197 25.32 -13.43 -28.75
N SER A 198 24.00 -13.24 -28.69
CA SER A 198 23.39 -11.97 -28.30
C SER A 198 21.99 -12.10 -27.70
N VAL A 199 21.62 -11.08 -26.92
CA VAL A 199 20.35 -10.96 -26.21
C VAL A 199 19.67 -9.66 -26.62
N ASP A 200 18.36 -9.71 -26.85
CA ASP A 200 17.54 -8.51 -26.96
C ASP A 200 16.84 -8.17 -25.65
N VAL A 201 16.70 -6.88 -25.37
CA VAL A 201 16.07 -6.36 -24.16
C VAL A 201 14.98 -5.37 -24.55
N LEU A 202 13.73 -5.67 -24.23
CA LEU A 202 12.59 -4.77 -24.43
C LEU A 202 12.40 -3.88 -23.19
N ALA A 203 12.05 -2.61 -23.40
CA ALA A 203 11.75 -1.68 -22.31
C ALA A 203 10.29 -1.79 -21.85
N GLU A 204 9.44 -2.19 -22.80
CA GLU A 204 8.02 -2.40 -22.65
C GLU A 204 7.75 -3.63 -21.77
N HIS A 205 6.64 -3.55 -21.05
CA HIS A 205 6.21 -4.67 -20.21
C HIS A 205 5.69 -5.81 -21.06
N VAL A 206 6.11 -7.02 -20.71
CA VAL A 206 5.70 -8.27 -21.37
C VAL A 206 4.94 -9.18 -20.41
N TYR A 207 4.96 -8.88 -19.10
CA TYR A 207 4.48 -9.80 -18.08
C TYR A 207 3.95 -9.09 -16.83
N TYR A 208 2.94 -9.69 -16.21
CA TYR A 208 2.37 -9.31 -14.93
C TYR A 208 2.61 -10.42 -13.90
N TRP A 209 3.56 -10.19 -13.00
CA TRP A 209 3.90 -11.08 -11.90
C TRP A 209 2.98 -10.84 -10.69
N ARG A 210 2.14 -11.82 -10.37
CA ARG A 210 1.16 -11.79 -9.28
C ARG A 210 1.80 -12.13 -7.94
N VAL A 211 1.57 -11.27 -6.95
CA VAL A 211 2.11 -11.46 -5.61
C VAL A 211 1.04 -12.09 -4.70
N ARG A 212 0.89 -13.42 -4.74
CA ARG A 212 -0.06 -14.17 -3.90
C ARG A 212 0.55 -14.83 -2.66
N GLU A 213 -0.30 -15.31 -1.78
CA GLU A 213 0.07 -16.16 -0.64
C GLU A 213 0.43 -17.58 -1.09
N GLY A 214 1.20 -18.32 -0.30
CA GLY A 214 1.64 -19.68 -0.63
C GLY A 214 2.83 -19.76 -1.60
N SER A 215 3.13 -18.68 -2.33
CA SER A 215 4.32 -18.60 -3.20
C SER A 215 5.61 -18.87 -2.43
N ILE A 216 6.54 -19.59 -3.05
CA ILE A 216 7.91 -19.82 -2.55
C ILE A 216 8.57 -18.49 -2.14
N THR A 217 8.22 -17.39 -2.81
CA THR A 217 8.72 -16.03 -2.53
C THR A 217 8.11 -15.37 -1.28
N ARG A 218 7.24 -16.05 -0.51
CA ARG A 218 6.74 -15.58 0.80
C ARG A 218 7.20 -16.45 1.99
N ARG A 219 7.81 -17.62 1.77
CA ARG A 219 8.34 -18.49 2.83
C ARG A 219 9.77 -18.07 3.23
N ARG A 220 9.91 -16.86 3.77
CA ARG A 220 11.21 -16.23 4.10
C ARG A 220 12.09 -17.06 5.04
N THR A 221 11.47 -17.83 5.92
CA THR A 221 12.11 -18.54 7.02
C THR A 221 12.20 -20.05 6.77
N ASP A 222 11.92 -20.50 5.54
CA ASP A 222 12.06 -21.91 5.17
C ASP A 222 13.55 -22.31 5.07
N VAL A 223 13.94 -23.28 5.88
CA VAL A 223 15.30 -23.83 5.94
C VAL A 223 15.69 -24.48 4.61
N ARG A 224 14.75 -25.14 3.91
CA ARG A 224 15.03 -25.72 2.59
C ARG A 224 15.22 -24.61 1.56
N GLY A 225 14.32 -23.62 1.54
CA GLY A 225 14.42 -22.46 0.66
C GLY A 225 15.78 -21.75 0.73
N VAL A 226 16.27 -21.42 1.93
CA VAL A 226 17.58 -20.75 2.06
C VAL A 226 18.74 -21.61 1.55
N ARG A 227 18.74 -22.92 1.86
CA ARG A 227 19.77 -23.86 1.39
C ARG A 227 19.76 -23.99 -0.13
N ASP A 228 18.59 -24.20 -0.71
CA ASP A 228 18.42 -24.37 -2.16
C ASP A 228 18.79 -23.08 -2.91
N ARG A 229 18.44 -21.88 -2.38
CA ARG A 229 18.86 -20.60 -2.99
C ARG A 229 20.37 -20.45 -3.00
N ILE A 230 21.03 -20.68 -1.85
CA ILE A 230 22.47 -20.54 -1.74
C ILE A 230 23.16 -21.52 -2.69
N ALA A 231 22.72 -22.79 -2.73
CA ALA A 231 23.25 -23.79 -3.65
C ALA A 231 23.06 -23.40 -5.13
N ALA A 232 21.91 -22.82 -5.50
CA ALA A 232 21.66 -22.33 -6.85
C ALA A 232 22.63 -21.20 -7.24
N CYS A 233 22.88 -20.25 -6.34
CA CYS A 233 23.87 -19.19 -6.54
C CYS A 233 25.29 -19.75 -6.63
N GLU A 234 25.65 -20.72 -5.79
CA GLU A 234 26.95 -21.38 -5.83
C GLU A 234 27.20 -22.10 -7.16
N GLN A 235 26.19 -22.78 -7.70
CA GLN A 235 26.29 -23.46 -8.99
C GLN A 235 26.60 -22.48 -10.13
N VAL A 236 25.96 -21.32 -10.15
CA VAL A 236 26.22 -20.28 -11.15
C VAL A 236 27.59 -19.62 -10.93
N SER A 237 27.95 -19.34 -9.69
CA SER A 237 29.28 -18.79 -9.34
C SER A 237 30.40 -19.73 -9.83
N ALA A 238 30.26 -21.04 -9.60
CA ALA A 238 31.19 -22.05 -10.09
C ALA A 238 31.22 -22.13 -11.63
N PHE A 239 30.06 -22.07 -12.29
CA PHE A 239 29.96 -22.03 -13.75
C PHE A 239 30.74 -20.84 -14.35
N LEU A 240 30.59 -19.65 -13.76
CA LEU A 240 31.28 -18.44 -14.19
C LEU A 240 32.77 -18.46 -13.82
N GLY A 241 33.14 -19.00 -12.65
CA GLY A 241 34.53 -19.09 -12.19
C GLY A 241 35.44 -19.91 -13.09
N GLY A 242 34.88 -20.92 -13.75
CA GLY A 242 35.60 -21.68 -14.78
C GLY A 242 35.80 -20.94 -16.10
N ARG A 243 35.30 -19.70 -16.26
CA ARG A 243 35.19 -19.01 -17.57
C ARG A 243 35.62 -17.55 -17.53
N ASP A 244 35.01 -16.75 -16.65
CA ASP A 244 35.23 -15.31 -16.53
C ASP A 244 35.15 -14.88 -15.07
N GLU A 245 36.32 -14.67 -14.49
CA GLU A 245 36.49 -14.30 -13.09
C GLU A 245 35.94 -12.89 -12.77
N ALA A 246 35.89 -11.97 -13.73
CA ALA A 246 35.29 -10.65 -13.54
C ALA A 246 33.76 -10.76 -13.49
N GLN A 247 33.17 -11.57 -14.37
CA GLN A 247 31.73 -11.87 -14.34
C GLN A 247 31.34 -12.65 -13.08
N ARG A 248 32.16 -13.62 -12.65
CA ARG A 248 31.94 -14.31 -11.37
C ARG A 248 31.86 -13.32 -10.22
N ARG A 249 32.84 -12.42 -10.07
CA ARG A 249 32.82 -11.42 -8.99
C ARG A 249 31.61 -10.48 -9.07
N ALA A 250 31.23 -10.05 -10.27
CA ALA A 250 30.03 -9.25 -10.46
C ALA A 250 28.75 -10.01 -10.06
N TYR A 251 28.67 -11.29 -10.41
CA TYR A 251 27.57 -12.17 -10.04
C TYR A 251 27.52 -12.42 -8.52
N ASP A 252 28.65 -12.76 -7.89
CA ASP A 252 28.74 -12.98 -6.44
C ASP A 252 28.32 -11.72 -5.67
N THR A 253 28.75 -10.54 -6.13
CA THR A 253 28.31 -9.25 -5.59
C THR A 253 26.79 -9.07 -5.74
N SER A 254 26.21 -9.45 -6.87
CA SER A 254 24.76 -9.42 -7.08
C SER A 254 24.01 -10.41 -6.18
N CYS A 255 24.60 -11.56 -5.84
CA CYS A 255 23.99 -12.55 -4.93
C CYS A 255 23.86 -11.99 -3.51
N LEU A 256 24.95 -11.39 -3.00
CA LEU A 256 24.97 -10.75 -1.69
C LEU A 256 24.04 -9.53 -1.62
N ARG A 257 23.81 -8.86 -2.75
CA ARG A 257 22.91 -7.70 -2.81
C ARG A 257 21.44 -8.09 -2.93
N ASP A 258 21.11 -9.05 -3.79
CA ASP A 258 19.75 -9.27 -4.28
C ASP A 258 19.17 -10.64 -3.85
N ASP A 259 19.94 -11.75 -3.90
CA ASP A 259 19.42 -13.09 -3.56
C ASP A 259 19.32 -13.29 -2.06
N PHE A 260 20.43 -13.06 -1.37
CA PHE A 260 20.51 -13.41 0.03
C PHE A 260 19.91 -12.31 0.92
N GLY A 261 19.73 -11.10 0.41
CA GLY A 261 19.08 -10.00 1.12
C GLY A 261 17.67 -10.37 1.61
N TYR A 262 16.90 -11.11 0.80
CA TYR A 262 15.57 -11.59 1.19
C TYR A 262 15.59 -12.50 2.42
N PHE A 263 16.60 -13.38 2.52
CA PHE A 263 16.78 -14.30 3.64
C PHE A 263 17.44 -13.62 4.86
N LEU A 264 18.39 -12.71 4.60
CA LEU A 264 19.02 -11.88 5.62
C LEU A 264 17.96 -11.08 6.39
N ASP A 265 17.04 -10.43 5.68
CA ASP A 265 15.94 -9.67 6.26
C ASP A 265 14.93 -10.57 7.02
N GLY A 266 14.94 -11.88 6.73
CA GLY A 266 14.14 -12.91 7.42
C GLY A 266 14.73 -13.40 8.74
N LEU A 267 16.02 -13.17 9.02
CA LEU A 267 16.69 -13.64 10.26
C LEU A 267 15.95 -13.28 11.56
N PRO A 268 15.38 -12.06 11.71
CA PRO A 268 14.53 -11.74 12.84
C PRO A 268 13.38 -12.71 13.08
N MET A 269 12.71 -13.11 12.00
CA MET A 269 11.56 -14.03 12.00
C MET A 269 12.00 -15.49 11.96
N GLY A 270 13.28 -15.79 11.74
CA GLY A 270 13.75 -17.16 11.67
C GLY A 270 13.95 -17.77 13.05
N GLY A 271 13.51 -19.02 13.22
CA GLY A 271 13.92 -19.86 14.34
C GLY A 271 15.41 -20.24 14.29
N GLU A 272 15.87 -20.97 15.31
CA GLU A 272 17.29 -21.34 15.45
C GLU A 272 17.83 -22.12 14.25
N ALA A 273 17.08 -23.12 13.77
CA ALA A 273 17.48 -23.94 12.62
C ALA A 273 17.67 -23.11 11.34
N TYR A 274 16.79 -22.14 11.09
CA TYR A 274 16.90 -21.21 9.96
C TYR A 274 18.12 -20.30 10.09
N ARG A 275 18.31 -19.70 11.27
CA ARG A 275 19.45 -18.80 11.53
C ARG A 275 20.78 -19.54 11.37
N ALA A 276 20.87 -20.78 11.86
CA ALA A 276 22.04 -21.63 11.70
C ALA A 276 22.31 -21.95 10.21
N ALA A 277 21.29 -22.43 9.48
CA ALA A 277 21.44 -22.77 8.07
C ALA A 277 21.84 -21.56 7.20
N PHE A 278 21.26 -20.38 7.46
CA PHE A 278 21.63 -19.15 6.76
C PHE A 278 23.10 -18.76 7.05
N LEU A 279 23.51 -18.71 8.33
CA LEU A 279 24.87 -18.31 8.69
C LEU A 279 25.93 -19.26 8.16
N GLU A 280 25.66 -20.56 8.17
CA GLU A 280 26.54 -21.56 7.61
C GLU A 280 26.71 -21.36 6.10
N GLY A 281 25.61 -21.39 5.33
CA GLY A 281 25.66 -21.33 3.88
C GLY A 281 26.10 -19.97 3.34
N ALA A 282 25.47 -18.88 3.80
CA ALA A 282 25.77 -17.55 3.30
C ALA A 282 27.15 -17.08 3.78
N GLY A 283 27.55 -17.50 4.98
CA GLY A 283 28.88 -17.27 5.50
C GLY A 283 29.96 -17.99 4.68
N ALA A 284 29.78 -19.28 4.39
CA ALA A 284 30.71 -20.02 3.52
C ALA A 284 30.79 -19.42 2.11
N PHE A 285 29.68 -18.89 1.59
CA PHE A 285 29.67 -18.15 0.33
C PHE A 285 30.54 -16.89 0.39
N VAL A 286 30.41 -16.07 1.44
CA VAL A 286 31.25 -14.88 1.64
C VAL A 286 32.73 -15.25 1.75
N ASP A 287 33.05 -16.31 2.50
CA ASP A 287 34.42 -16.78 2.70
C ASP A 287 35.09 -17.16 1.36
N ARG A 288 34.35 -17.82 0.45
CA ARG A 288 34.84 -18.17 -0.89
C ARG A 288 34.87 -17.01 -1.87
N ALA A 289 33.89 -16.11 -1.82
CA ALA A 289 33.82 -14.95 -2.71
C ALA A 289 34.94 -13.94 -2.40
N GLY A 290 35.39 -13.90 -1.14
CA GLY A 290 36.50 -13.09 -0.66
C GLY A 290 36.14 -11.62 -0.39
N ALA A 291 37.02 -10.88 0.27
CA ALA A 291 36.74 -9.51 0.72
C ALA A 291 36.44 -8.52 -0.44
N GLY A 292 36.96 -8.77 -1.64
CA GLY A 292 36.80 -7.90 -2.80
C GLY A 292 35.35 -7.75 -3.27
N VAL A 293 34.49 -8.77 -3.09
CA VAL A 293 33.07 -8.66 -3.49
C VAL A 293 32.28 -7.74 -2.56
N LEU A 294 32.76 -7.53 -1.33
CA LEU A 294 32.11 -6.62 -0.40
C LEU A 294 32.34 -5.16 -0.78
N GLU A 295 33.49 -4.81 -1.37
CA GLU A 295 33.82 -3.42 -1.72
C GLU A 295 32.81 -2.78 -2.70
N GLY A 296 32.17 -3.59 -3.54
CA GLY A 296 31.13 -3.16 -4.48
C GLY A 296 29.75 -2.96 -3.87
N LEU A 297 29.56 -3.33 -2.59
CA LEU A 297 28.27 -3.25 -1.91
C LEU A 297 28.06 -1.89 -1.21
N PRO A 298 26.79 -1.43 -1.08
CA PRO A 298 26.41 -0.37 -0.17
C PRO A 298 26.98 -0.58 1.25
N VAL A 299 27.31 0.51 1.94
CA VAL A 299 28.02 0.43 3.24
C VAL A 299 27.29 -0.38 4.31
N GLU A 300 25.97 -0.30 4.35
CA GLU A 300 25.12 -1.06 5.24
C GLU A 300 25.25 -2.57 5.00
N LEU A 301 25.29 -2.99 3.74
CA LEU A 301 25.46 -4.40 3.38
C LEU A 301 26.87 -4.88 3.68
N ARG A 302 27.90 -4.04 3.51
CA ARG A 302 29.28 -4.38 3.88
C ARG A 302 29.41 -4.77 5.35
N ILE A 303 28.74 -4.03 6.25
CA ILE A 303 28.76 -4.34 7.68
C ILE A 303 27.98 -5.62 7.97
N LYS A 304 26.79 -5.80 7.40
CA LYS A 304 26.00 -7.03 7.58
C LYS A 304 26.75 -8.27 7.10
N TRP A 305 27.37 -8.22 5.92
CA TRP A 305 28.13 -9.33 5.37
C TRP A 305 29.45 -9.57 6.09
N GLN A 306 30.08 -8.54 6.66
CA GLN A 306 31.18 -8.70 7.61
C GLN A 306 30.72 -9.52 8.82
N LEU A 307 29.58 -9.16 9.43
CA LEU A 307 29.04 -9.87 10.61
C LEU A 307 28.64 -11.31 10.29
N VAL A 308 28.10 -11.57 9.09
CA VAL A 308 27.84 -12.94 8.60
C VAL A 308 29.15 -13.72 8.44
N GLY A 309 30.16 -13.13 7.81
CA GLY A 309 31.50 -13.73 7.69
C GLY A 309 32.14 -14.07 9.04
N GLU A 310 32.01 -13.17 10.02
CA GLU A 310 32.49 -13.35 11.39
C GLU A 310 31.57 -14.24 12.27
N ARG A 311 30.43 -14.70 11.74
CA ARG A 311 29.39 -15.49 12.44
C ARG A 311 28.83 -14.80 13.71
N ARG A 312 28.76 -13.47 13.70
CA ARG A 312 28.28 -12.64 14.83
C ARG A 312 26.78 -12.38 14.76
N LEU A 313 25.98 -13.42 15.00
CA LEU A 313 24.52 -13.37 14.85
C LEU A 313 23.84 -12.30 15.71
N THR A 314 24.24 -12.17 16.98
CA THR A 314 23.63 -11.20 17.91
C THR A 314 23.80 -9.77 17.40
N ASP A 315 25.03 -9.39 17.04
CA ASP A 315 25.31 -8.07 16.45
C ASP A 315 24.55 -7.85 15.14
N LEU A 316 24.41 -8.89 14.30
CA LEU A 316 23.65 -8.81 13.06
C LEU A 316 22.16 -8.58 13.33
N LEU A 317 21.58 -9.26 14.31
CA LEU A 317 20.19 -9.05 14.73
C LEU A 317 19.97 -7.63 15.29
N ASP A 318 20.96 -7.07 16.00
CA ASP A 318 20.93 -5.69 16.48
C ASP A 318 20.98 -4.67 15.32
N VAL A 319 21.82 -4.92 14.30
CA VAL A 319 21.83 -4.12 13.06
C VAL A 319 20.47 -4.15 12.37
N LEU A 320 19.88 -5.34 12.21
CA LEU A 320 18.58 -5.50 11.56
C LEU A 320 17.44 -4.88 12.38
N ALA A 321 17.48 -4.98 13.71
CA ALA A 321 16.51 -4.31 14.59
C ALA A 321 16.65 -2.78 14.49
N PHE A 322 17.88 -2.27 14.48
CA PHE A 322 18.15 -0.85 14.29
C PHE A 322 17.61 -0.34 12.95
N GLU A 323 17.86 -1.06 11.85
CA GLU A 323 17.36 -0.70 10.53
C GLU A 323 15.84 -0.85 10.40
N ARG A 324 15.23 -1.83 11.07
CA ARG A 324 13.78 -1.95 11.14
C ARG A 324 13.19 -0.68 11.77
N ALA A 325 13.75 -0.21 12.88
CA ALA A 325 13.31 1.02 13.54
C ALA A 325 13.63 2.31 12.75
N ASN A 326 14.78 2.38 12.07
CA ASN A 326 15.31 3.62 11.48
C ASN A 326 15.29 3.67 9.94
N GLY A 327 14.83 2.60 9.29
CA GLY A 327 14.90 2.39 7.84
C GLY A 327 16.24 1.83 7.38
N ALA A 328 16.19 0.92 6.41
CA ALA A 328 17.38 0.37 5.76
C ALA A 328 18.29 1.47 5.19
N GLY A 329 19.61 1.30 5.36
CA GLY A 329 20.62 2.28 4.96
C GLY A 329 20.76 3.48 5.93
N THR A 330 20.12 3.44 7.10
CA THR A 330 20.41 4.38 8.20
C THR A 330 21.55 3.83 9.06
N PHE A 331 22.54 4.67 9.34
CA PHE A 331 23.69 4.34 10.18
C PHE A 331 24.26 5.61 10.80
N ALA A 332 25.02 5.49 11.89
CA ALA A 332 25.76 6.60 12.46
C ALA A 332 27.10 6.77 11.72
N VAL A 333 27.59 8.01 11.68
CA VAL A 333 28.82 8.37 10.97
C VAL A 333 29.87 8.84 11.97
N GLU A 334 31.02 8.18 11.98
CA GLU A 334 32.15 8.49 12.87
C GLU A 334 33.43 8.84 12.09
N GLY A 335 34.34 9.56 12.75
CA GLY A 335 35.64 9.95 12.21
C GLY A 335 35.66 11.31 11.49
N LEU A 336 36.87 11.75 11.17
CA LEU A 336 37.11 13.06 10.54
C LEU A 336 36.64 13.09 9.06
N PRO A 337 36.30 14.27 8.51
CA PRO A 337 36.03 14.43 7.08
C PRO A 337 37.10 13.78 6.20
N GLY A 338 36.71 12.93 5.24
CA GLY A 338 37.62 12.17 4.38
C GLY A 338 38.05 10.79 4.92
N ARG A 339 37.87 10.52 6.22
CA ARG A 339 38.12 9.23 6.88
C ARG A 339 36.89 8.67 7.59
N ARG A 340 35.70 9.10 7.17
CA ARG A 340 34.43 8.72 7.80
C ARG A 340 34.14 7.22 7.64
N ARG A 341 33.56 6.63 8.68
CA ARG A 341 33.07 5.25 8.70
C ARG A 341 31.59 5.21 9.11
N ALA A 342 30.86 4.24 8.58
CA ALA A 342 29.55 3.86 9.08
C ALA A 342 29.72 2.94 10.30
N VAL A 343 28.90 3.18 11.31
CA VAL A 343 28.79 2.38 12.53
C VAL A 343 27.32 2.22 12.91
N TYR A 344 26.99 1.14 13.62
CA TYR A 344 25.67 0.93 14.21
C TYR A 344 25.75 1.10 15.73
N PRO A 345 24.87 1.91 16.35
CA PRO A 345 24.83 2.04 17.80
C PRO A 345 24.68 0.67 18.48
N GLY A 346 25.52 0.38 19.48
CA GLY A 346 25.51 -0.90 20.20
C GLY A 346 26.38 -2.01 19.61
N VAL A 347 26.82 -1.90 18.34
CA VAL A 347 27.64 -2.92 17.66
C VAL A 347 29.10 -2.49 17.63
N ARG A 348 29.98 -3.24 18.31
CA ARG A 348 31.42 -2.92 18.41
C ARG A 348 32.26 -3.64 17.36
N GLY A 349 33.36 -3.02 16.94
CA GLY A 349 34.35 -3.64 16.04
C GLY A 349 33.92 -3.82 14.58
N ALA A 350 32.61 -3.76 14.27
CA ALA A 350 32.11 -3.80 12.90
C ALA A 350 31.89 -2.38 12.37
N SER A 351 32.60 -2.01 11.30
CA SER A 351 32.41 -0.71 10.64
C SER A 351 33.04 -0.68 9.26
N ALA A 352 32.48 0.13 8.37
CA ALA A 352 32.91 0.22 6.97
C ALA A 352 33.22 1.67 6.56
N ARG A 353 34.27 1.84 5.75
CA ARG A 353 34.66 3.17 5.23
C ARG A 353 33.61 3.70 4.26
N LEU A 354 33.22 4.96 4.44
CA LEU A 354 32.26 5.62 3.54
C LEU A 354 32.89 5.93 2.18
N ALA A 355 32.24 5.46 1.12
CA ALA A 355 32.37 5.96 -0.23
C ALA A 355 31.57 7.25 -0.41
N ARG A 356 31.80 7.95 -1.53
CA ARG A 356 31.03 9.16 -1.86
C ARG A 356 29.53 8.86 -2.02
N THR A 357 29.15 7.70 -2.53
CA THR A 357 27.75 7.34 -2.79
C THR A 357 26.96 7.00 -1.51
N ASP A 358 27.64 6.68 -0.40
CA ASP A 358 27.02 6.20 0.84
C ASP A 358 26.28 7.29 1.64
N ILE A 359 26.49 8.56 1.30
CA ILE A 359 25.77 9.69 1.90
C ILE A 359 24.88 10.30 0.80
N PRO A 360 23.69 9.72 0.55
CA PRO A 360 22.78 10.21 -0.47
C PRO A 360 22.14 11.53 -0.03
N ALA A 361 21.91 12.40 -1.01
CA ALA A 361 21.10 13.60 -0.82
C ALA A 361 19.63 13.28 -1.06
N VAL A 362 18.79 13.69 -0.12
CA VAL A 362 17.33 13.64 -0.23
C VAL A 362 16.84 15.05 -0.52
N ALA A 363 15.97 15.21 -1.51
CA ALA A 363 15.22 16.45 -1.75
C ALA A 363 13.78 16.10 -2.12
N ARG A 364 12.82 16.73 -1.45
CA ARG A 364 11.39 16.50 -1.63
C ARG A 364 10.64 17.83 -1.72
N LEU A 365 9.70 17.87 -2.65
CA LEU A 365 8.74 18.96 -2.79
C LEU A 365 7.59 18.73 -1.79
N LEU A 366 7.26 19.74 -1.00
CA LEU A 366 6.10 19.75 -0.12
C LEU A 366 4.93 20.51 -0.76
N GLU A 367 5.23 21.61 -1.43
CA GLU A 367 4.22 22.49 -2.04
C GLU A 367 4.79 23.14 -3.30
N ALA A 368 3.97 23.21 -4.34
CA ALA A 368 4.21 24.02 -5.52
C ALA A 368 2.94 24.77 -5.89
N ARG A 369 3.06 26.07 -6.13
CA ARG A 369 1.93 26.92 -6.53
C ARG A 369 2.37 28.05 -7.43
N TRP A 370 1.48 28.46 -8.30
CA TRP A 370 1.61 29.69 -9.08
C TRP A 370 1.14 30.87 -8.24
N GLY A 371 2.00 31.88 -8.10
CA GLY A 371 1.60 33.16 -7.50
C GLY A 371 0.75 33.98 -8.47
N ALA A 372 -0.03 34.92 -7.94
CA ALA A 372 -0.75 35.91 -8.76
C ALA A 372 0.19 36.76 -9.64
N ASP A 373 1.49 36.82 -9.30
CA ASP A 373 2.54 37.47 -10.08
C ASP A 373 3.12 36.59 -11.21
N GLY A 374 2.51 35.43 -11.50
CA GLY A 374 2.94 34.49 -12.54
C GLY A 374 4.22 33.70 -12.21
N LYS A 375 4.75 33.83 -10.99
CA LYS A 375 5.96 33.13 -10.57
C LYS A 375 5.63 31.82 -9.87
N LEU A 376 6.48 30.82 -10.11
CA LEU A 376 6.37 29.53 -9.45
C LEU A 376 7.03 29.57 -8.07
N ARG A 377 6.25 29.33 -7.02
CA ARG A 377 6.73 29.22 -5.64
C ARG A 377 6.83 27.75 -5.27
N LEU A 378 8.01 27.31 -4.85
CA LEU A 378 8.27 25.94 -4.42
C LEU A 378 8.74 25.94 -2.96
N ARG A 379 8.13 25.08 -2.14
CA ARG A 379 8.56 24.79 -0.76
C ARG A 379 8.86 23.31 -0.64
N GLY A 380 9.92 22.98 0.08
CA GLY A 380 10.31 21.60 0.30
C GLY A 380 11.40 21.47 1.35
N TYR A 381 12.02 20.30 1.42
CA TYR A 381 13.20 20.06 2.24
C TYR A 381 14.27 19.30 1.48
N ALA A 382 15.52 19.50 1.87
CA ALA A 382 16.63 18.74 1.34
C ALA A 382 17.76 18.55 2.36
N TYR A 383 18.26 17.33 2.51
CA TYR A 383 19.30 16.99 3.48
C TYR A 383 20.24 15.88 2.97
N LEU A 384 21.39 15.74 3.61
CA LEU A 384 22.31 14.62 3.42
C LEU A 384 21.95 13.54 4.45
N ARG A 385 21.50 12.37 3.99
CA ARG A 385 21.08 11.28 4.90
C ARG A 385 22.27 10.81 5.74
N ASN A 386 22.03 10.45 7.00
CA ASN A 386 23.04 10.00 7.98
C ASN A 386 24.07 11.08 8.40
N LEU A 387 23.85 12.34 8.00
CA LEU A 387 24.55 13.49 8.58
C LEU A 387 23.53 14.41 9.25
N PRO A 388 23.90 15.07 10.36
CA PRO A 388 23.01 16.03 11.01
C PRO A 388 22.80 17.25 10.10
N ALA A 389 21.58 17.81 10.10
CA ALA A 389 21.30 19.04 9.34
C ALA A 389 21.69 20.34 10.06
N GLY A 390 22.26 20.27 11.28
CA GLY A 390 22.82 21.41 12.02
C GLY A 390 21.87 22.61 12.18
N SER A 391 22.40 23.75 12.63
CA SER A 391 21.71 25.03 12.49
C SER A 391 21.91 25.58 11.07
N ALA A 392 21.01 26.46 10.60
CA ALA A 392 21.05 27.01 9.24
C ALA A 392 22.40 27.67 8.85
N ARG A 393 23.25 28.02 9.82
CA ARG A 393 24.57 28.62 9.61
C ARG A 393 25.67 27.61 9.22
N GLY A 394 25.46 26.30 9.45
CA GLY A 394 26.45 25.25 9.18
C GLY A 394 26.34 24.59 7.79
N ARG A 395 25.42 25.06 6.94
CA ARG A 395 25.06 24.41 5.68
C ARG A 395 24.82 25.42 4.58
N LEU A 396 25.29 25.12 3.37
CA LEU A 396 24.96 25.90 2.17
C LEU A 396 23.98 25.10 1.31
N THR A 397 22.86 25.73 0.97
CA THR A 397 21.86 25.21 0.02
C THR A 397 21.76 26.20 -1.14
N VAL A 398 22.04 25.74 -2.36
CA VAL A 398 21.95 26.57 -3.57
C VAL A 398 20.90 25.97 -4.50
N GLY A 399 19.93 26.77 -4.94
CA GLY A 399 18.93 26.36 -5.92
C GLY A 399 19.45 26.52 -7.35
N MET A 400 18.99 25.65 -8.23
CA MET A 400 19.31 25.74 -9.66
C MET A 400 18.21 25.13 -10.52
N VAL A 401 18.09 25.65 -11.74
CA VAL A 401 17.43 24.97 -12.86
C VAL A 401 18.47 24.62 -13.91
N ARG A 402 18.44 23.40 -14.42
CA ARG A 402 19.40 22.88 -15.41
C ARG A 402 18.66 22.33 -16.62
N ALA A 403 19.06 22.74 -17.82
CA ALA A 403 18.52 22.15 -19.04
C ALA A 403 18.79 20.63 -19.07
N GLU A 404 17.78 19.83 -19.42
CA GLU A 404 17.94 18.38 -19.52
C GLU A 404 18.99 18.01 -20.56
N ARG A 405 18.93 18.68 -21.72
CA ARG A 405 19.96 18.62 -22.77
C ARG A 405 20.87 19.85 -22.72
N GLY A 406 22.17 19.63 -22.95
CA GLY A 406 23.19 20.69 -22.92
C GLY A 406 23.77 20.97 -21.52
N ARG A 407 24.46 22.12 -21.38
CA ARG A 407 25.20 22.51 -20.17
C ARG A 407 24.63 23.74 -19.43
N ALA A 408 23.49 24.28 -19.89
CA ALA A 408 22.90 25.47 -19.30
C ALA A 408 22.40 25.21 -17.87
N VAL A 409 22.87 26.00 -16.91
CA VAL A 409 22.46 26.00 -15.50
C VAL A 409 22.19 27.44 -15.09
N ARG A 410 21.05 27.69 -14.45
CA ARG A 410 20.72 29.01 -13.90
C ARG A 410 20.53 28.89 -12.39
N PRO A 411 21.22 29.70 -11.58
CA PRO A 411 21.02 29.70 -10.13
C PRO A 411 19.64 30.28 -9.80
N VAL A 412 19.03 29.74 -8.76
CA VAL A 412 17.75 30.21 -8.21
C VAL A 412 17.98 30.55 -6.74
N PRO A 413 17.64 31.77 -6.29
CA PRO A 413 17.72 32.13 -4.87
C PRO A 413 16.91 31.16 -4.01
N VAL A 414 17.50 30.73 -2.90
CA VAL A 414 16.86 29.85 -1.93
C VAL A 414 16.84 30.52 -0.56
N ARG A 415 15.66 30.54 0.05
CA ARG A 415 15.49 30.90 1.46
C ARG A 415 15.43 29.62 2.29
N SER A 416 16.24 29.53 3.35
CA SER A 416 16.13 28.41 4.29
C SER A 416 14.94 28.66 5.22
N VAL A 417 14.11 27.65 5.42
CA VAL A 417 12.92 27.69 6.26
C VAL A 417 12.85 26.46 7.16
N SER A 418 12.02 26.49 8.20
CA SER A 418 11.70 25.28 8.97
C SER A 418 10.80 24.36 8.14
N ALA A 419 11.13 23.07 8.16
CA ALA A 419 10.35 21.99 7.57
C ALA A 419 10.43 20.75 8.50
N PRO A 420 9.70 20.73 9.62
CA PRO A 420 9.64 19.58 10.54
C PRO A 420 9.26 18.26 9.87
N GLU A 421 8.55 18.33 8.73
CA GLU A 421 8.21 17.20 7.87
C GLU A 421 9.46 16.46 7.37
N ALA A 422 10.61 17.14 7.26
CA ALA A 422 11.87 16.50 6.90
C ALA A 422 12.31 15.48 7.96
N THR A 423 12.14 15.80 9.25
CA THR A 423 12.50 14.92 10.37
C THR A 423 11.52 13.76 10.45
N VAL A 424 10.21 14.03 10.34
CA VAL A 424 9.16 12.99 10.30
C VAL A 424 9.41 12.03 9.14
N ASN A 425 9.56 12.55 7.92
CA ASN A 425 9.73 11.75 6.70
C ASN A 425 11.11 11.07 6.61
N SER A 426 12.10 11.49 7.40
CA SER A 426 13.38 10.77 7.49
C SER A 426 13.23 9.39 8.13
N ALA A 427 12.17 9.20 8.94
CA ALA A 427 11.82 7.96 9.62
C ALA A 427 13.00 7.32 10.38
N GLN A 428 13.86 8.16 10.97
CA GLN A 428 15.02 7.74 11.73
C GLN A 428 15.16 8.53 13.04
N GLU A 429 15.82 7.91 14.01
CA GLU A 429 16.01 8.44 15.36
C GLU A 429 17.33 9.19 15.53
N LEU A 430 18.31 9.12 14.61
CA LEU A 430 19.66 9.66 14.86
C LEU A 430 19.74 11.18 14.73
N HIS A 431 19.02 11.77 13.78
CA HIS A 431 19.21 13.17 13.38
C HIS A 431 17.90 13.94 13.25
N ASP A 432 17.96 15.21 13.64
CA ASP A 432 16.94 16.20 13.32
C ASP A 432 17.23 16.87 11.97
N TYR A 433 16.20 16.96 11.15
CA TYR A 433 16.20 17.58 9.83
C TYR A 433 15.25 18.78 9.73
N ALA A 434 14.68 19.30 10.83
CA ALA A 434 13.68 20.37 10.78
C ALA A 434 14.23 21.65 10.13
N HIS A 435 15.52 21.92 10.24
CA HIS A 435 16.19 23.05 9.58
C HIS A 435 16.60 22.78 8.12
N ALA A 436 16.16 21.68 7.54
CA ALA A 436 16.50 21.29 6.18
C ALA A 436 15.62 21.92 5.09
N GLY A 437 14.64 22.74 5.48
CA GLY A 437 13.64 23.34 4.58
C GLY A 437 14.23 24.36 3.61
N PHE A 438 13.61 24.45 2.44
CA PHE A 438 13.92 25.45 1.41
C PHE A 438 12.63 26.04 0.84
N GLU A 439 12.72 27.30 0.46
CA GLU A 439 11.80 27.95 -0.46
C GLU A 439 12.57 28.53 -1.64
N MET A 440 12.05 28.36 -2.85
CA MET A 440 12.58 28.96 -4.06
C MET A 440 11.46 29.57 -4.90
N THR A 441 11.79 30.63 -5.63
CA THR A 441 10.87 31.29 -6.55
C THR A 441 11.50 31.27 -7.94
N ILE A 442 10.79 30.67 -8.90
CA ILE A 442 11.24 30.57 -10.30
C ILE A 442 10.35 31.48 -11.14
N ALA A 443 10.98 32.34 -11.94
CA ALA A 443 10.31 33.23 -12.89
C ALA A 443 10.37 32.56 -14.28
N PRO A 444 9.30 31.86 -14.72
CA PRO A 444 9.31 31.08 -15.96
C PRO A 444 9.46 31.96 -17.21
N ASP A 445 8.95 33.19 -17.16
CA ASP A 445 9.08 34.23 -18.19
C ASP A 445 10.55 34.53 -18.56
N LYS A 446 11.46 34.40 -17.59
CA LYS A 446 12.91 34.62 -17.77
C LYS A 446 13.66 33.39 -18.28
N LEU A 447 12.99 32.24 -18.42
CA LEU A 447 13.59 31.03 -18.97
C LEU A 447 13.35 30.99 -20.48
N PRO A 448 14.37 30.58 -21.27
CA PRO A 448 14.19 30.29 -22.69
C PRO A 448 13.11 29.23 -22.91
N GLU A 449 12.43 29.34 -24.05
CA GLU A 449 11.54 28.29 -24.53
C GLU A 449 12.30 26.96 -24.65
N THR A 450 11.63 25.89 -24.25
CA THR A 450 12.18 24.54 -24.27
C THR A 450 11.83 23.86 -25.59
N PRO A 451 12.80 23.23 -26.27
CA PRO A 451 12.51 22.36 -27.41
C PRO A 451 11.51 21.25 -27.06
N GLU A 452 10.84 20.71 -28.07
CA GLU A 452 9.88 19.64 -27.87
C GLU A 452 10.53 18.40 -27.20
N GLY A 453 9.89 17.91 -26.14
CA GLY A 453 10.40 16.78 -25.33
C GLY A 453 11.59 17.10 -24.41
N ASP A 454 11.99 18.37 -24.28
CA ASP A 454 13.05 18.85 -23.38
C ASP A 454 12.46 19.60 -22.16
N GLY A 455 13.30 20.06 -21.22
CA GLY A 455 12.85 20.81 -20.05
C GLY A 455 13.97 21.30 -19.13
N TRP A 456 13.59 22.01 -18.08
CA TRP A 456 14.48 22.48 -17.02
C TRP A 456 14.31 21.62 -15.76
N LEU A 457 15.31 20.82 -15.42
CA LEU A 457 15.33 20.08 -14.16
C LEU A 457 15.57 21.02 -12.98
N VAL A 458 14.67 20.96 -12.00
CA VAL A 458 14.76 21.74 -10.77
C VAL A 458 15.56 20.95 -9.74
N GLY A 459 16.60 21.56 -9.18
CA GLY A 459 17.51 20.88 -8.27
C GLY A 459 18.18 21.80 -7.26
N LEU A 460 18.93 21.17 -6.36
CA LEU A 460 19.65 21.79 -5.27
C LEU A 460 21.10 21.30 -5.24
N VAL A 461 21.99 22.15 -4.74
CA VAL A 461 23.34 21.78 -4.30
C VAL A 461 23.37 21.89 -2.79
N LEU A 462 23.70 20.78 -2.13
CA LEU A 462 23.85 20.69 -0.68
C LEU A 462 25.34 20.58 -0.35
N ALA A 463 25.85 21.47 0.49
CA ALA A 463 27.22 21.39 1.00
C ALA A 463 27.23 21.32 2.53
N ALA A 464 27.96 20.32 3.04
CA ALA A 464 28.31 20.12 4.45
C ALA A 464 29.82 19.86 4.55
N PRO A 465 30.44 19.95 5.75
CA PRO A 465 31.87 19.71 5.91
C PRO A 465 32.32 18.39 5.26
N GLY A 466 33.21 18.48 4.27
CA GLY A 466 33.75 17.34 3.51
C GLY A 466 32.79 16.64 2.55
N THR A 467 31.60 17.18 2.26
CA THR A 467 30.61 16.54 1.37
C THR A 467 29.78 17.58 0.61
N VAL A 468 29.80 17.50 -0.72
CA VAL A 468 28.94 18.29 -1.62
C VAL A 468 28.13 17.35 -2.51
N ARG A 469 26.82 17.56 -2.61
CA ARG A 469 25.92 16.75 -3.44
C ARG A 469 25.00 17.64 -4.27
N ARG A 470 24.78 17.24 -5.51
CA ARG A 470 23.70 17.76 -6.34
C ARG A 470 22.53 16.80 -6.26
N VAL A 471 21.32 17.32 -6.14
CA VAL A 471 20.11 16.52 -6.01
C VAL A 471 18.98 17.17 -6.79
N ALA A 472 18.25 16.38 -7.56
CA ALA A 472 17.00 16.84 -8.19
C ALA A 472 15.90 16.85 -7.14
N VAL A 473 15.04 17.86 -7.16
CA VAL A 473 13.83 17.85 -6.34
C VAL A 473 12.91 16.75 -6.88
N ARG A 474 12.25 16.00 -6.01
CA ARG A 474 11.35 14.89 -6.36
C ARG A 474 10.03 15.02 -5.63
N ALA A 475 8.98 14.40 -6.15
CA ALA A 475 7.70 14.29 -5.47
C ALA A 475 7.87 13.55 -4.13
N GLN A 476 7.02 13.84 -3.16
CA GLN A 476 7.01 13.12 -1.88
C GLN A 476 6.64 11.64 -2.08
N ASP A 477 5.64 11.38 -2.91
CA ASP A 477 5.15 10.06 -3.29
C ASP A 477 4.68 10.07 -4.76
N THR A 478 4.31 8.91 -5.30
CA THR A 478 3.89 8.77 -6.71
C THR A 478 2.57 9.45 -7.04
N GLY A 479 1.64 9.59 -6.09
CA GLY A 479 0.37 10.25 -6.37
C GLY A 479 0.47 11.78 -6.33
N ALA A 480 1.53 12.32 -5.71
CA ALA A 480 1.88 13.75 -5.74
C ALA A 480 2.60 14.18 -7.04
N ASP A 481 2.90 13.22 -7.94
CA ASP A 481 3.45 13.47 -9.27
C ASP A 481 2.34 14.00 -10.19
N GLN A 482 2.03 15.30 -10.07
CA GLN A 482 0.99 15.97 -10.84
C GLN A 482 1.52 17.19 -11.59
N PRO A 483 1.17 17.37 -12.87
CA PRO A 483 1.53 18.57 -13.61
C PRO A 483 0.79 19.81 -13.06
N LEU A 484 1.50 20.94 -12.95
CA LEU A 484 0.94 22.25 -12.66
C LEU A 484 1.14 23.17 -13.86
N VAL A 485 0.04 23.66 -14.41
CA VAL A 485 0.01 24.40 -15.67
C VAL A 485 -0.28 25.87 -15.39
N HIS A 486 0.41 26.77 -16.10
CA HIS A 486 0.15 28.19 -16.06
C HIS A 486 0.40 28.84 -17.42
N ASP A 487 -0.62 29.52 -17.96
CA ASP A 487 -0.49 30.32 -19.18
C ASP A 487 0.16 31.66 -18.81
N LEU A 488 1.25 32.05 -19.48
CA LEU A 488 2.02 33.26 -19.18
C LEU A 488 1.41 34.55 -19.76
N GLY A 489 0.27 34.44 -20.45
CA GLY A 489 -0.46 35.56 -21.05
C GLY A 489 0.08 36.06 -22.40
N ASP A 490 1.32 35.73 -22.76
CA ASP A 490 1.98 36.11 -24.02
C ASP A 490 1.97 35.00 -25.10
N GLY A 491 1.06 34.04 -24.96
CA GLY A 491 0.99 32.85 -25.81
C GLY A 491 1.99 31.74 -25.42
N ARG A 492 2.79 31.91 -24.36
CA ARG A 492 3.57 30.83 -23.75
C ARG A 492 2.85 30.17 -22.58
N ARG A 493 3.22 28.93 -22.29
CA ARG A 493 2.74 28.13 -21.16
C ARG A 493 3.92 27.54 -20.41
N ALA A 494 3.85 27.60 -19.09
CA ALA A 494 4.76 26.91 -18.19
C ALA A 494 4.07 25.69 -17.57
N VAL A 495 4.74 24.54 -17.63
CA VAL A 495 4.26 23.28 -17.04
C VAL A 495 5.33 22.73 -16.10
N LEU A 496 5.00 22.64 -14.81
CA LEU A 496 5.82 21.95 -13.83
C LEU A 496 5.32 20.51 -13.71
N ASP A 497 6.13 19.52 -14.04
CA ASP A 497 5.81 18.09 -13.95
C ASP A 497 6.99 17.29 -13.40
N PHE A 498 6.93 15.96 -13.50
CA PHE A 498 8.07 15.11 -13.17
C PHE A 498 8.45 14.19 -14.33
N ARG A 499 9.76 14.02 -14.53
CA ARG A 499 10.34 13.06 -15.48
C ARG A 499 11.29 12.13 -14.77
N GLY A 500 11.02 10.82 -14.79
CA GLY A 500 11.78 9.85 -13.99
C GLY A 500 11.75 10.16 -12.48
N GLY A 501 10.63 10.72 -12.02
CA GLY A 501 10.41 11.20 -10.65
C GLY A 501 11.28 12.38 -10.24
N ARG A 502 11.80 13.17 -11.19
CA ARG A 502 12.55 14.42 -10.96
C ARG A 502 11.73 15.59 -11.45
N LEU A 503 11.65 16.64 -10.63
CA LEU A 503 10.88 17.85 -10.91
C LEU A 503 11.45 18.56 -12.15
N ARG A 504 10.58 18.84 -13.12
CA ARG A 504 10.92 19.41 -14.42
C ARG A 504 9.96 20.55 -14.74
N LEU A 505 10.49 21.64 -15.27
CA LEU A 505 9.73 22.79 -15.74
C LEU A 505 9.90 22.93 -17.25
N THR A 506 8.80 22.91 -17.99
CA THR A 506 8.74 23.12 -19.44
C THR A 506 8.17 24.50 -19.71
N VAL A 507 8.72 25.23 -20.68
CA VAL A 507 8.21 26.54 -21.12
C VAL A 507 8.05 26.48 -22.63
N SER A 508 6.81 26.39 -23.11
CA SER A 508 6.49 26.17 -24.52
C SER A 508 5.53 27.22 -25.06
N ARG A 509 5.59 27.51 -26.35
CA ARG A 509 4.61 28.37 -27.02
C ARG A 509 3.37 27.57 -27.40
N LEU A 510 2.18 28.10 -27.06
CA LEU A 510 0.91 27.52 -27.45
C LEU A 510 0.68 27.78 -28.94
N ARG A 511 0.18 26.75 -29.64
CA ARG A 511 -0.19 26.84 -31.05
C ARG A 511 -1.64 27.30 -31.20
N ALA A 512 -2.53 26.71 -30.40
CA ALA A 512 -3.92 27.07 -30.29
C ALA A 512 -4.42 26.82 -28.86
N ARG A 513 -5.64 27.26 -28.57
CA ARG A 513 -6.36 26.91 -27.35
C ARG A 513 -7.86 26.77 -27.64
N ALA A 514 -8.46 25.68 -27.19
CA ALA A 514 -9.91 25.52 -27.15
C ALA A 514 -10.50 26.34 -25.99
N GLU A 515 -11.54 27.13 -26.26
CA GLU A 515 -12.06 28.13 -25.32
C GLU A 515 -13.52 27.90 -24.97
N SER A 516 -14.29 27.28 -25.86
CA SER A 516 -15.68 26.94 -25.60
C SER A 516 -16.09 25.69 -26.38
N HIS A 517 -17.17 25.07 -25.95
CA HIS A 517 -17.90 24.11 -26.77
C HIS A 517 -19.39 24.29 -26.58
N ARG A 518 -20.17 23.82 -27.56
CA ARG A 518 -21.62 23.72 -27.45
C ARG A 518 -22.11 22.42 -28.06
N THR A 519 -23.19 21.90 -27.47
CA THR A 519 -23.87 20.73 -28.02
C THR A 519 -24.83 21.18 -29.12
N VAL A 520 -24.83 20.49 -30.26
CA VAL A 520 -25.66 20.78 -31.43
C VAL A 520 -26.38 19.52 -31.86
N ALA A 521 -27.68 19.64 -32.14
CA ALA A 521 -28.46 18.55 -32.72
C ALA A 521 -28.07 18.33 -34.18
N VAL A 522 -27.91 17.06 -34.58
CA VAL A 522 -27.59 16.65 -35.95
C VAL A 522 -28.63 15.62 -36.40
N GLY A 523 -29.58 16.05 -37.23
CA GLY A 523 -30.70 15.20 -37.66
C GLY A 523 -31.73 14.96 -36.55
N THR A 524 -32.50 13.87 -36.65
CA THR A 524 -33.58 13.54 -35.70
C THR A 524 -33.10 12.92 -34.39
N ASP A 525 -31.92 12.27 -34.38
CA ASP A 525 -31.43 11.49 -33.23
C ASP A 525 -29.93 11.67 -32.92
N GLY A 526 -29.22 12.53 -33.66
CA GLY A 526 -27.76 12.72 -33.52
C GLY A 526 -27.38 13.94 -32.67
N VAL A 527 -26.26 13.83 -31.95
CA VAL A 527 -25.69 14.92 -31.15
C VAL A 527 -24.21 15.10 -31.53
N ALA A 528 -23.81 16.34 -31.81
CA ALA A 528 -22.42 16.73 -32.04
C ALA A 528 -21.97 17.83 -31.08
N LEU A 529 -20.66 17.98 -30.94
CA LEU A 529 -20.01 18.99 -30.13
C LEU A 529 -19.26 19.96 -31.05
N ASP A 530 -19.69 21.21 -31.11
CA ASP A 530 -18.94 22.28 -31.76
C ASP A 530 -17.89 22.80 -30.77
N ILE A 531 -16.61 22.54 -31.02
CA ILE A 531 -15.48 23.06 -30.24
C ILE A 531 -14.99 24.33 -30.93
N ALA A 532 -14.89 25.43 -30.19
CA ALA A 532 -14.37 26.70 -30.69
C ALA A 532 -13.14 27.13 -29.88
N GLY A 533 -12.19 27.76 -30.56
CA GLY A 533 -10.96 28.23 -29.93
C GLY A 533 -10.23 29.27 -30.76
N ARG A 534 -9.00 29.59 -30.34
CA ARG A 534 -8.14 30.57 -31.01
C ARG A 534 -6.76 30.00 -31.34
N LEU A 535 -6.16 30.51 -32.41
CA LEU A 535 -4.77 30.30 -32.81
C LEU A 535 -3.88 31.41 -32.26
N PHE A 536 -2.62 31.08 -31.96
CA PHE A 536 -1.61 32.07 -31.57
C PHE A 536 -0.67 32.39 -32.75
N ALA A 537 -0.15 33.63 -32.78
CA ALA A 537 0.68 34.13 -33.88
C ALA A 537 1.88 33.22 -34.22
N GLY A 538 2.14 33.04 -35.52
CA GLY A 538 3.25 32.21 -36.03
C GLY A 538 2.97 30.70 -35.99
N THR A 539 1.70 30.30 -35.97
CA THR A 539 1.24 28.91 -35.99
C THR A 539 0.71 28.54 -37.38
N ALA A 540 1.13 27.39 -37.91
CA ALA A 540 0.53 26.80 -39.12
C ALA A 540 -0.94 26.45 -38.84
N ARG A 541 -1.86 26.77 -39.76
CA ARG A 541 -3.29 26.51 -39.58
C ARG A 541 -3.53 25.00 -39.48
N PRO A 542 -4.05 24.46 -38.36
CA PRO A 542 -4.42 23.05 -38.29
C PRO A 542 -5.40 22.64 -39.39
N THR A 543 -5.25 21.44 -39.95
CA THR A 543 -6.18 20.89 -40.94
C THR A 543 -7.31 20.10 -40.29
N ALA A 544 -7.03 19.45 -39.16
CA ALA A 544 -7.97 18.62 -38.43
C ALA A 544 -7.69 18.59 -36.92
N LEU A 545 -8.73 18.29 -36.13
CA LEU A 545 -8.60 17.74 -34.79
C LEU A 545 -8.59 16.23 -34.87
N VAL A 546 -7.54 15.62 -34.34
CA VAL A 546 -7.35 14.17 -34.27
C VAL A 546 -7.66 13.73 -32.84
N LEU A 547 -8.77 13.01 -32.69
CA LEU A 547 -9.20 12.40 -31.44
C LEU A 547 -8.66 10.97 -31.37
N THR A 548 -7.94 10.68 -30.29
CA THR A 548 -7.33 9.36 -30.07
C THR A 548 -7.78 8.77 -28.75
N ARG A 549 -8.03 7.46 -28.72
CA ARG A 549 -8.38 6.71 -27.51
C ARG A 549 -7.39 5.58 -27.28
N GLY A 550 -7.15 5.21 -26.01
CA GLY A 550 -6.26 4.10 -25.66
C GLY A 550 -6.64 2.83 -26.44
N GLY A 551 -5.68 2.27 -27.18
CA GLY A 551 -5.92 1.14 -28.11
C GLY A 551 -5.68 1.46 -29.60
N GLY A 552 -5.36 2.72 -29.95
CA GLY A 552 -4.94 3.09 -31.32
C GLY A 552 -6.07 3.58 -32.24
N GLU A 553 -7.31 3.64 -31.74
CA GLU A 553 -8.45 4.18 -32.49
C GLU A 553 -8.34 5.70 -32.66
N GLU A 554 -8.58 6.16 -33.89
CA GLU A 554 -8.42 7.55 -34.31
C GLU A 554 -9.64 8.05 -35.08
N ARG A 555 -10.08 9.27 -34.76
CA ARG A 555 -11.09 10.01 -35.51
C ARG A 555 -10.57 11.41 -35.81
N SER A 556 -10.81 11.89 -37.02
CA SER A 556 -10.37 13.21 -37.46
C SER A 556 -11.56 14.08 -37.82
N CYS A 557 -11.61 15.27 -37.25
CA CYS A 557 -12.63 16.27 -37.52
C CYS A 557 -12.00 17.47 -38.21
N VAL A 558 -12.58 17.96 -39.31
CA VAL A 558 -12.05 19.11 -40.04
C VAL A 558 -12.14 20.38 -39.18
N VAL A 559 -11.10 21.22 -39.25
CA VAL A 559 -11.08 22.54 -38.61
C VAL A 559 -11.50 23.61 -39.61
N ALA A 560 -12.46 24.46 -39.23
CA ALA A 560 -12.92 25.60 -40.00
C ALA A 560 -12.47 26.92 -39.35
N TYR A 561 -12.22 27.94 -40.17
CA TYR A 561 -11.81 29.27 -39.76
C TYR A 561 -12.88 30.29 -40.15
N GLY A 562 -13.06 31.36 -39.36
CA GLY A 562 -13.94 32.46 -39.73
C GLY A 562 -13.46 33.13 -41.03
N GLU A 563 -14.38 33.52 -41.92
CA GLU A 563 -14.04 34.15 -43.20
C GLU A 563 -13.29 35.48 -42.99
N GLU A 564 -12.13 35.63 -43.63
CA GLU A 564 -11.51 36.93 -43.88
C GLU A 564 -12.42 37.70 -44.84
N SER A 565 -13.12 38.72 -44.35
CA SER A 565 -13.71 39.73 -45.23
C SER A 565 -12.58 40.49 -45.93
N GLY A 566 -12.28 40.07 -47.16
CA GLY A 566 -11.42 40.81 -48.09
C GLY A 566 -11.99 42.20 -48.43
N PRO A 567 -11.17 43.11 -48.97
CA PRO A 567 -11.48 44.52 -49.01
C PRO A 567 -12.53 44.83 -50.09
N GLU A 568 -13.76 45.17 -49.70
CA GLU A 568 -14.63 45.92 -50.60
C GLU A 568 -14.15 47.37 -50.67
N SER A 569 -13.79 47.77 -51.88
CA SER A 569 -13.54 49.15 -52.26
C SER A 569 -14.77 50.01 -51.98
N GLY A 570 -14.71 50.82 -50.91
CA GLY A 570 -15.71 51.84 -50.58
C GLY A 570 -15.07 52.94 -49.73
N ALA A 571 -15.29 54.20 -50.11
CA ALA A 571 -14.69 55.41 -49.55
C ALA A 571 -14.90 55.59 -48.02
N PRO A 572 -14.08 56.41 -47.33
CA PRO A 572 -14.03 56.45 -45.86
C PRO A 572 -15.19 57.25 -45.25
N GLY A 573 -15.90 56.64 -44.30
CA GLY A 573 -16.79 57.29 -43.35
C GLY A 573 -16.22 57.21 -41.93
N PRO A 574 -16.43 58.21 -41.05
CA PRO A 574 -15.71 58.31 -39.79
C PRO A 574 -16.31 57.39 -38.72
N ASP A 575 -15.41 56.64 -38.09
CA ASP A 575 -15.32 56.38 -36.65
C ASP A 575 -16.63 56.00 -35.91
N THR A 576 -16.90 54.70 -35.85
CA THR A 576 -17.55 54.10 -34.68
C THR A 576 -16.73 52.89 -34.26
N GLY A 577 -16.12 52.98 -33.07
CA GLY A 577 -15.21 51.98 -32.51
C GLY A 577 -15.89 50.65 -32.17
N ALA A 578 -16.08 49.81 -33.18
CA ALA A 578 -16.27 48.38 -33.01
C ALA A 578 -14.89 47.68 -33.10
N PRO A 579 -14.52 46.79 -32.17
CA PRO A 579 -13.27 46.04 -32.28
C PRO A 579 -13.32 45.16 -33.53
N ALA A 580 -12.27 45.20 -34.34
CA ALA A 580 -12.10 44.33 -35.51
C ALA A 580 -12.24 42.84 -35.10
N PRO A 581 -12.87 41.97 -35.90
CA PRO A 581 -12.92 40.54 -35.62
C PRO A 581 -11.50 39.96 -35.60
N ASP A 582 -11.17 39.23 -34.53
CA ASP A 582 -9.85 38.63 -34.30
C ASP A 582 -9.61 37.51 -35.35
N PRO A 583 -8.66 37.68 -36.31
CA PRO A 583 -8.53 36.82 -37.51
C PRO A 583 -7.92 35.43 -37.24
N LEU A 584 -8.03 34.92 -36.00
CA LEU A 584 -7.36 33.70 -35.54
C LEU A 584 -8.30 32.70 -34.83
N ALA A 585 -9.63 32.82 -34.96
CA ALA A 585 -10.56 31.85 -34.39
C ALA A 585 -10.71 30.58 -35.24
N PHE A 586 -10.82 29.42 -34.59
CA PHE A 586 -11.10 28.13 -35.23
C PHE A 586 -12.34 27.47 -34.62
N THR A 587 -13.01 26.64 -35.42
CA THR A 587 -14.11 25.78 -34.98
C THR A 587 -13.92 24.36 -35.52
N ALA A 588 -14.34 23.36 -34.75
CA ALA A 588 -14.31 21.96 -35.17
C ALA A 588 -15.55 21.24 -34.64
N ARG A 589 -16.26 20.52 -35.52
CA ARG A 589 -17.44 19.75 -35.16
C ARG A 589 -17.06 18.30 -34.88
N VAL A 590 -17.38 17.82 -33.69
CA VAL A 590 -17.08 16.46 -33.23
C VAL A 590 -18.37 15.64 -33.08
N PRO A 591 -18.58 14.57 -33.87
CA PRO A 591 -19.78 13.74 -33.76
C PRO A 591 -19.71 12.85 -32.51
N LEU A 592 -20.51 13.16 -31.47
CA LEU A 592 -20.46 12.42 -30.19
C LEU A 592 -20.99 11.00 -30.33
N ALA A 593 -22.03 10.80 -31.15
CA ALA A 593 -22.59 9.47 -31.40
C ALA A 593 -21.57 8.51 -32.03
N GLU A 594 -20.73 9.00 -32.95
CA GLU A 594 -19.68 8.19 -33.58
C GLU A 594 -18.57 7.81 -32.60
N LEU A 595 -18.19 8.72 -31.70
CA LEU A 595 -17.20 8.43 -30.66
C LEU A 595 -17.73 7.47 -29.60
N ALA A 596 -19.00 7.62 -29.20
CA ALA A 596 -19.66 6.74 -28.24
C ALA A 596 -19.91 5.34 -28.83
N ALA A 597 -20.13 5.23 -30.13
CA ALA A 597 -20.29 3.96 -30.84
C ALA A 597 -18.99 3.16 -30.94
N VAL A 598 -17.81 3.79 -30.74
CA VAL A 598 -16.56 3.04 -30.68
C VAL A 598 -16.54 2.24 -29.37
N PRO A 599 -16.63 0.90 -29.39
CA PRO A 599 -16.68 0.09 -28.17
C PRO A 599 -15.40 0.34 -27.37
N PRO A 600 -15.45 0.55 -26.04
CA PRO A 600 -14.23 0.78 -25.25
C PRO A 600 -13.22 -0.32 -25.58
N ALA A 601 -11.95 0.05 -25.72
CA ALA A 601 -10.90 -0.94 -25.93
C ALA A 601 -11.02 -1.99 -24.84
N ALA A 602 -11.04 -3.28 -25.24
CA ALA A 602 -11.16 -4.37 -24.29
C ALA A 602 -10.14 -4.13 -23.16
N HIS A 603 -10.61 -4.16 -21.92
CA HIS A 603 -9.73 -4.06 -20.76
C HIS A 603 -8.88 -5.33 -20.69
N ARG A 604 -7.76 -5.31 -21.41
CA ARG A 604 -6.81 -6.43 -21.53
C ARG A 604 -5.80 -6.46 -20.39
N ALA A 605 -5.99 -5.61 -19.37
CA ALA A 605 -5.23 -5.66 -18.15
C ALA A 605 -5.94 -6.57 -17.13
N PRO A 606 -5.21 -7.12 -16.14
CA PRO A 606 -5.79 -7.93 -15.08
C PRO A 606 -6.95 -7.22 -14.36
N ARG A 607 -7.90 -7.98 -13.78
CA ARG A 607 -9.05 -7.44 -13.04
C ARG A 607 -8.63 -6.53 -11.88
N GLU A 608 -7.43 -6.72 -11.35
CA GLU A 608 -6.81 -5.96 -10.26
C GLU A 608 -6.26 -4.59 -10.71
N VAL A 609 -6.25 -4.31 -12.01
CA VAL A 609 -5.85 -3.04 -12.58
C VAL A 609 -7.12 -2.31 -12.99
N GLU A 610 -7.39 -1.16 -12.39
CA GLU A 610 -8.49 -0.30 -12.81
C GLU A 610 -8.36 -0.02 -14.31
N ALA A 611 -9.46 -0.16 -15.05
CA ALA A 611 -9.46 0.14 -16.48
C ALA A 611 -8.93 1.54 -16.72
N ALA A 612 -7.94 1.67 -17.61
CA ALA A 612 -7.51 2.97 -18.08
C ALA A 612 -8.73 3.60 -18.74
N GLY A 613 -9.41 4.52 -18.03
CA GLY A 613 -10.78 4.98 -18.32
C GLY A 613 -11.08 5.09 -19.81
N GLY A 614 -11.60 4.02 -20.40
CA GLY A 614 -11.67 3.78 -21.84
C GLY A 614 -12.70 4.64 -22.57
N ALA A 615 -13.15 5.72 -21.93
CA ALA A 615 -14.11 6.69 -22.44
C ALA A 615 -13.50 8.09 -22.61
N ARG A 616 -12.24 8.31 -22.19
CA ARG A 616 -11.54 9.59 -22.34
C ARG A 616 -10.73 9.63 -23.64
N TRP A 617 -11.08 10.55 -24.53
CA TRP A 617 -10.40 10.80 -25.80
C TRP A 617 -9.41 11.96 -25.65
N GLN A 618 -8.17 11.77 -26.12
CA GLN A 618 -7.17 12.84 -26.24
C GLN A 618 -7.39 13.58 -27.56
N VAL A 619 -7.37 14.92 -27.53
CA VAL A 619 -7.49 15.74 -28.74
C VAL A 619 -6.15 16.34 -29.11
N ARG A 620 -5.72 16.09 -30.34
CA ARG A 620 -4.53 16.69 -30.96
C ARG A 620 -4.93 17.52 -32.18
N MET A 621 -4.15 18.53 -32.52
CA MET A 621 -4.21 19.22 -33.80
C MET A 621 -3.28 18.53 -34.80
N LEU A 622 -3.76 18.31 -36.01
CA LEU A 622 -2.95 17.93 -37.16
C LEU A 622 -2.52 19.19 -37.91
N LEU A 623 -1.21 19.42 -38.00
CA LEU A 623 -0.64 20.54 -38.75
C LEU A 623 -0.41 20.15 -40.22
N ASP A 624 -0.20 21.13 -41.10
CA ASP A 624 0.02 20.95 -42.54
C ASP A 624 1.23 20.05 -42.87
N ASP A 625 2.23 20.00 -41.99
CA ASP A 625 3.42 19.15 -42.12
C ASP A 625 3.21 17.70 -41.62
N GLY A 626 1.99 17.35 -41.22
CA GLY A 626 1.64 16.04 -40.67
C GLY A 626 1.94 15.87 -39.18
N THR A 627 2.54 16.89 -38.54
CA THR A 627 2.85 16.85 -37.10
C THR A 627 1.57 16.91 -36.28
N ARG A 628 1.50 16.10 -35.22
CA ARG A 628 0.38 16.07 -34.28
C ARG A 628 0.80 16.67 -32.95
N VAL A 629 0.15 17.74 -32.55
CA VAL A 629 0.43 18.44 -31.29
C VAL A 629 -0.80 18.43 -30.37
N PRO A 630 -0.65 18.32 -29.04
CA PRO A 630 -1.79 18.46 -28.12
C PRO A 630 -2.54 19.77 -28.35
N LEU A 631 -3.86 19.77 -28.16
CA LEU A 631 -4.68 20.98 -28.16
C LEU A 631 -4.93 21.43 -26.72
N PRO A 632 -4.29 22.50 -26.22
CA PRO A 632 -4.62 23.12 -24.95
C PRO A 632 -6.10 23.48 -24.81
N ALA A 633 -6.67 23.34 -23.62
CA ALA A 633 -8.02 23.82 -23.28
C ALA A 633 -7.98 24.97 -22.26
N ALA A 634 -9.03 25.78 -22.26
CA ALA A 634 -9.28 26.74 -21.18
C ALA A 634 -9.50 25.99 -19.85
N PRO A 635 -8.92 26.44 -18.72
CA PRO A 635 -8.99 25.72 -17.44
C PRO A 635 -10.43 25.53 -16.91
N ASP A 636 -11.34 26.42 -17.26
CA ASP A 636 -12.75 26.46 -16.84
C ASP A 636 -13.70 25.79 -17.85
N LEU A 637 -13.18 25.21 -18.94
CA LEU A 637 -13.98 24.55 -19.95
C LEU A 637 -14.69 23.30 -19.36
N PRO A 638 -16.04 23.28 -19.26
CA PRO A 638 -16.76 22.24 -18.54
C PRO A 638 -16.79 20.92 -19.33
N PRO A 639 -17.01 19.75 -18.70
CA PRO A 639 -17.27 18.51 -19.42
C PRO A 639 -18.48 18.65 -20.38
N PRO A 640 -18.56 17.88 -21.48
CA PRO A 640 -17.73 16.69 -21.79
C PRO A 640 -16.37 17.00 -22.40
N ALA A 641 -16.12 18.21 -22.93
CA ALA A 641 -14.80 18.61 -23.44
C ALA A 641 -14.10 19.54 -22.44
N CYS A 642 -13.09 19.05 -21.73
CA CYS A 642 -12.47 19.77 -20.61
C CYS A 642 -10.94 19.69 -20.63
N ALA A 643 -10.29 20.51 -19.82
CA ALA A 643 -8.85 20.43 -19.61
C ALA A 643 -8.48 19.22 -18.72
N ASP A 644 -7.48 18.46 -19.13
CA ASP A 644 -6.88 17.40 -18.34
C ASP A 644 -5.83 17.92 -17.33
N PRO A 645 -5.21 17.05 -16.52
CA PRO A 645 -4.09 17.43 -15.64
C PRO A 645 -3.00 18.30 -16.28
N ALA A 646 -2.65 18.02 -17.54
CA ALA A 646 -1.60 18.72 -18.30
C ALA A 646 -2.12 20.00 -18.99
N GLY A 647 -3.40 20.31 -18.84
CA GLY A 647 -4.06 21.47 -19.45
C GLY A 647 -4.41 21.25 -20.92
N ASP A 648 -4.41 19.99 -21.38
CA ASP A 648 -4.74 19.59 -22.73
C ASP A 648 -6.21 19.18 -22.83
N LEU A 649 -6.82 19.39 -24.00
CA LEU A 649 -8.21 19.12 -24.26
C LEU A 649 -8.45 17.61 -24.34
N VAL A 650 -9.41 17.15 -23.55
CA VAL A 650 -9.93 15.80 -23.58
C VAL A 650 -11.44 15.82 -23.75
N LEU A 651 -11.99 14.75 -24.34
CA LEU A 651 -13.43 14.47 -24.28
C LEU A 651 -13.66 13.29 -23.35
N ASP A 652 -14.38 13.50 -22.25
CA ASP A 652 -14.77 12.42 -21.33
C ASP A 652 -16.23 12.05 -21.54
N LEU A 653 -16.46 10.99 -22.30
CA LEU A 653 -17.80 10.56 -22.68
C LEU A 653 -18.49 9.70 -21.61
N ALA A 654 -17.75 9.23 -20.60
CA ALA A 654 -18.34 8.48 -19.49
C ALA A 654 -19.07 9.39 -18.49
N GLY A 655 -18.88 10.71 -18.60
CA GLY A 655 -19.51 11.69 -17.72
C GLY A 655 -19.17 11.52 -16.23
N PRO A 656 -17.89 11.28 -15.83
CA PRO A 656 -17.56 11.17 -14.42
C PRO A 656 -17.85 12.50 -13.68
N PRO A 657 -18.01 12.45 -12.36
CA PRO A 657 -18.22 13.65 -11.56
C PRO A 657 -17.00 14.59 -11.60
N TYR A 658 -17.24 15.88 -11.87
CA TYR A 658 -16.23 16.94 -11.85
C TYR A 658 -16.55 17.99 -10.79
N ALA A 659 -15.62 18.19 -9.86
CA ALA A 659 -15.64 19.33 -8.94
C ALA A 659 -15.17 20.60 -9.67
N ASP A 660 -16.04 21.62 -9.72
CA ASP A 660 -15.77 22.94 -10.30
C ASP A 660 -15.43 23.98 -9.23
N ARG A 661 -15.74 23.70 -7.96
CA ARG A 661 -15.51 24.58 -6.82
C ARG A 661 -15.12 23.79 -5.57
N VAL A 662 -14.11 24.30 -4.89
CA VAL A 662 -13.51 23.71 -3.67
C VAL A 662 -13.22 24.82 -2.67
N GLU A 663 -13.73 24.71 -1.45
CA GLU A 663 -13.60 25.76 -0.43
C GLU A 663 -13.34 25.15 0.95
N ALA A 664 -12.44 25.77 1.72
CA ALA A 664 -12.28 25.46 3.14
C ALA A 664 -13.33 26.24 3.97
N THR A 665 -13.90 25.61 4.99
CA THR A 665 -14.82 26.27 5.92
C THR A 665 -14.07 26.82 7.15
N PRO A 666 -14.59 27.85 7.84
CA PRO A 666 -13.98 28.39 9.05
C PRO A 666 -13.80 27.34 10.17
N GLU A 667 -14.67 26.32 10.20
CA GLU A 667 -14.66 25.24 11.19
C GLU A 667 -13.66 24.12 10.86
N GLY A 668 -12.82 24.30 9.83
CA GLY A 668 -11.83 23.31 9.40
C GLY A 668 -12.39 22.18 8.53
N GLY A 669 -13.64 22.31 8.06
CA GLY A 669 -14.26 21.43 7.07
C GLY A 669 -13.97 21.86 5.63
N LEU A 670 -14.52 21.12 4.67
CA LEU A 670 -14.35 21.33 3.24
C LEU A 670 -15.70 21.30 2.52
N ARG A 671 -15.98 22.29 1.69
CA ARG A 671 -17.13 22.30 0.78
C ARG A 671 -16.65 22.00 -0.63
N ILE A 672 -17.27 21.00 -1.26
CA ILE A 672 -17.03 20.61 -2.64
C ILE A 672 -18.33 20.70 -3.43
N SER A 673 -18.29 21.27 -4.62
CA SER A 673 -19.42 21.24 -5.54
C SER A 673 -18.97 21.02 -6.97
N GLY A 674 -19.88 20.52 -7.79
CA GLY A 674 -19.54 20.12 -9.14
C GLY A 674 -20.73 19.68 -9.99
N THR A 675 -20.41 19.10 -11.13
CA THR A 675 -21.36 18.56 -12.10
C THR A 675 -21.10 17.09 -12.38
N TYR A 676 -22.13 16.34 -12.73
CA TYR A 676 -22.03 14.93 -13.13
C TYR A 676 -23.17 14.56 -14.07
N ALA A 677 -22.98 13.51 -14.88
CA ALA A 677 -24.06 12.89 -15.63
C ALA A 677 -24.50 11.62 -14.89
N PRO A 678 -25.78 11.46 -14.52
CA PRO A 678 -26.24 10.24 -13.87
C PRO A 678 -26.09 9.05 -14.83
N SER A 679 -25.53 7.94 -14.34
CA SER A 679 -25.45 6.69 -15.09
C SER A 679 -26.86 6.19 -15.44
N ALA A 680 -27.06 5.66 -16.64
CA ALA A 680 -28.32 5.00 -17.00
C ALA A 680 -28.60 3.87 -15.98
N PRO A 681 -29.84 3.71 -15.48
CA PRO A 681 -30.17 2.60 -14.61
C PRO A 681 -29.98 1.28 -15.39
N GLY A 682 -28.93 0.53 -15.06
CA GLY A 682 -28.68 -0.81 -15.61
C GLY A 682 -27.30 -1.10 -16.22
N THR A 683 -26.36 -0.15 -16.28
CA THR A 683 -25.00 -0.40 -16.83
C THR A 683 -23.90 -0.57 -15.78
N ALA A 684 -24.21 -0.42 -14.50
CA ALA A 684 -23.37 -0.99 -13.44
C ALA A 684 -23.64 -2.50 -13.37
N THR A 685 -22.58 -3.31 -13.42
CA THR A 685 -22.63 -4.70 -12.97
C THR A 685 -23.40 -4.76 -11.66
N ALA A 686 -24.51 -5.49 -11.65
CA ALA A 686 -25.55 -5.44 -10.65
C ALA A 686 -25.03 -5.55 -9.21
N THR A 687 -25.11 -4.45 -8.47
CA THR A 687 -25.59 -4.43 -7.08
C THR A 687 -26.63 -3.32 -7.02
N SER A 688 -27.90 -3.71 -7.10
CA SER A 688 -29.04 -2.81 -6.97
C SER A 688 -29.16 -2.32 -5.52
N ASP A 689 -28.51 -1.20 -5.19
CA ASP A 689 -28.59 -0.61 -3.86
C ASP A 689 -29.69 0.44 -3.80
N ALA A 690 -30.78 0.08 -3.13
CA ALA A 690 -31.73 1.02 -2.58
C ALA A 690 -31.18 1.54 -1.24
N SER A 691 -30.99 2.87 -1.18
CA SER A 691 -30.67 3.74 -0.03
C SER A 691 -29.19 3.91 0.38
N GLY A 692 -28.77 5.18 0.48
CA GLY A 692 -27.74 5.58 1.45
C GLY A 692 -26.94 6.83 1.12
N ALA A 693 -25.85 6.70 0.37
CA ALA A 693 -24.96 7.81 0.08
C ALA A 693 -24.33 7.64 -1.31
N ARG A 694 -24.58 8.58 -2.22
CA ARG A 694 -23.91 8.58 -3.53
C ARG A 694 -22.46 9.02 -3.35
N LEU A 695 -22.21 9.98 -2.45
CA LEU A 695 -20.88 10.51 -2.16
C LEU A 695 -20.24 9.84 -0.93
N VAL A 696 -19.05 9.28 -1.12
CA VAL A 696 -18.27 8.61 -0.07
C VAL A 696 -16.80 9.04 -0.10
N LEU A 697 -16.15 8.92 1.05
CA LEU A 697 -14.70 9.04 1.21
C LEU A 697 -14.10 7.64 1.37
N ARG A 698 -13.11 7.29 0.55
CA ARG A 698 -12.39 6.02 0.65
C ARG A 698 -10.94 6.25 1.07
N HIS A 699 -10.51 5.70 2.20
CA HIS A 699 -9.14 5.81 2.65
C HIS A 699 -8.19 5.07 1.68
N GLU A 700 -7.15 5.75 1.17
CA GLU A 700 -6.25 5.22 0.12
C GLU A 700 -5.57 3.91 0.55
N THR A 701 -5.09 3.86 1.80
CA THR A 701 -4.31 2.72 2.30
C THR A 701 -5.15 1.65 3.02
N LEU A 702 -5.99 2.07 3.98
CA LEU A 702 -6.75 1.19 4.85
C LEU A 702 -8.03 0.65 4.19
N HIS A 703 -8.45 1.26 3.06
CA HIS A 703 -9.70 0.96 2.35
C HIS A 703 -10.98 1.13 3.17
N GLU A 704 -10.93 1.88 4.27
CA GLU A 704 -12.11 2.33 5.01
C GLU A 704 -12.97 3.25 4.13
N VAL A 705 -14.29 3.13 4.22
CA VAL A 705 -15.24 3.97 3.47
C VAL A 705 -16.17 4.68 4.44
N VAL A 706 -16.27 6.00 4.32
CA VAL A 706 -17.13 6.85 5.15
C VAL A 706 -18.12 7.59 4.26
N PRO A 707 -19.44 7.51 4.51
CA PRO A 707 -20.43 8.28 3.77
C PRO A 707 -20.32 9.78 4.09
N VAL A 708 -20.64 10.63 3.11
CA VAL A 708 -20.67 12.09 3.28
C VAL A 708 -22.09 12.59 3.09
N ALA A 709 -22.56 13.45 3.99
CA ALA A 709 -23.88 14.07 3.87
C ALA A 709 -23.94 15.02 2.66
N GLU A 710 -24.92 14.80 1.78
CA GLU A 710 -25.15 15.63 0.59
C GLU A 710 -25.99 16.86 0.92
N GLY A 711 -25.56 18.03 0.43
CA GLY A 711 -26.31 19.28 0.51
C GLY A 711 -27.14 19.51 -0.75
N GLY A 712 -28.28 18.82 -0.89
CA GLY A 712 -29.32 19.10 -1.89
C GLY A 712 -28.94 18.84 -3.36
N VAL A 713 -29.62 17.88 -4.00
CA VAL A 713 -29.55 17.67 -5.46
C VAL A 713 -30.48 18.68 -6.15
N GLY A 714 -29.96 19.45 -7.09
CA GLY A 714 -30.80 20.32 -7.93
C GLY A 714 -31.76 19.50 -8.78
N THR A 715 -33.02 19.94 -8.89
CA THR A 715 -34.02 19.32 -9.76
C THR A 715 -33.52 19.29 -11.21
N PRO A 716 -33.80 18.22 -11.99
CA PRO A 716 -33.40 18.15 -13.39
C PRO A 716 -34.04 19.32 -14.17
N GLY A 717 -33.21 20.20 -14.73
CA GLY A 717 -33.61 21.04 -15.85
C GLY A 717 -33.61 20.24 -17.15
N THR A 718 -33.91 20.89 -18.28
CA THR A 718 -33.89 20.31 -19.64
C THR A 718 -32.50 19.88 -20.15
N HIS A 719 -31.50 19.72 -19.27
CA HIS A 719 -30.14 19.31 -19.58
C HIS A 719 -29.77 17.98 -18.89
N PRO A 720 -28.93 17.12 -19.52
CA PRO A 720 -28.56 15.81 -18.99
C PRO A 720 -27.53 15.83 -17.83
N THR A 721 -27.10 16.99 -17.36
CA THR A 721 -26.08 17.17 -16.30
C THR A 721 -26.70 17.68 -15.00
N LEU A 722 -26.43 17.00 -13.88
CA LEU A 722 -26.87 17.37 -12.53
C LEU A 722 -25.74 18.08 -11.75
N ARG A 723 -26.09 18.84 -10.70
CA ARG A 723 -25.13 19.40 -9.74
C ARG A 723 -25.11 18.60 -8.44
N PHE A 724 -23.91 18.48 -7.86
CA PHE A 724 -23.72 17.94 -6.51
C PHE A 724 -23.03 18.98 -5.61
N SER A 725 -23.30 18.91 -4.31
CA SER A 725 -22.66 19.71 -3.27
C SER A 725 -22.53 18.88 -1.99
N ALA A 726 -21.36 18.88 -1.38
CA ALA A 726 -21.07 18.14 -0.15
C ALA A 726 -20.24 18.97 0.83
N LEU A 727 -20.55 18.79 2.13
CA LEU A 727 -19.77 19.32 3.24
C LEU A 727 -19.07 18.15 3.94
N ILE A 728 -17.75 18.18 3.93
CA ILE A 728 -16.90 17.21 4.61
C ILE A 728 -16.41 17.86 5.89
N ALA A 729 -16.88 17.35 7.02
CA ALA A 729 -16.54 17.87 8.34
C ALA A 729 -15.66 16.87 9.12
N PRO A 730 -14.74 17.36 9.97
CA PRO A 730 -14.04 16.50 10.93
C PRO A 730 -15.01 15.97 12.02
N PRO A 731 -14.64 14.89 12.75
CA PRO A 731 -13.37 14.18 12.67
C PRO A 731 -13.34 13.14 11.54
N LEU A 732 -12.23 13.10 10.80
CA LEU A 732 -11.87 11.99 9.92
C LEU A 732 -10.59 11.35 10.47
N PRO A 733 -10.48 10.01 10.49
CA PRO A 733 -9.22 9.38 10.88
C PRO A 733 -8.06 9.90 10.02
N GLU A 734 -6.89 10.07 10.64
CA GLU A 734 -5.67 10.52 9.96
C GLU A 734 -5.46 9.72 8.68
N GLY A 735 -5.18 10.43 7.58
CA GLY A 735 -4.77 9.79 6.35
C GLY A 735 -5.30 10.53 5.14
N ARG A 736 -5.27 9.83 4.02
CA ARG A 736 -5.74 10.35 2.75
C ARG A 736 -6.96 9.59 2.27
N TRP A 737 -7.95 10.34 1.83
CA TRP A 737 -9.27 9.87 1.48
C TRP A 737 -9.60 10.31 0.04
N GLU A 738 -9.79 9.36 -0.87
CA GLU A 738 -10.29 9.61 -2.22
C GLU A 738 -11.79 9.93 -2.15
N VAL A 739 -12.23 10.98 -2.85
CA VAL A 739 -13.64 11.35 -2.94
C VAL A 739 -14.28 10.61 -4.11
N ARG A 740 -15.39 9.90 -3.86
CA ARG A 740 -16.12 9.16 -4.89
C ARG A 740 -17.60 9.52 -4.89
N LEU A 741 -18.22 9.64 -6.06
CA LEU A 741 -19.67 9.82 -6.26
C LEU A 741 -20.19 8.70 -7.18
N ASP A 742 -21.26 8.01 -6.78
CA ASP A 742 -21.86 6.86 -7.48
C ASP A 742 -20.77 5.82 -7.87
N GLY A 743 -19.84 5.56 -6.96
CA GLY A 743 -18.73 4.62 -7.19
C GLY A 743 -17.61 5.15 -8.10
N HIS A 744 -17.70 6.35 -8.67
CA HIS A 744 -16.66 6.94 -9.53
C HIS A 744 -15.80 7.97 -8.78
N PRO A 745 -14.46 8.03 -9.01
CA PRO A 745 -13.64 9.09 -8.45
C PRO A 745 -14.10 10.48 -8.92
N VAL A 746 -14.23 11.42 -7.98
CA VAL A 746 -14.49 12.83 -8.31
C VAL A 746 -13.23 13.44 -8.90
N ARG A 747 -13.33 13.93 -10.14
CA ARG A 747 -12.26 14.66 -10.83
C ARG A 747 -12.31 16.15 -10.49
N VAL A 748 -11.22 16.86 -10.73
CA VAL A 748 -11.10 18.31 -10.48
C VAL A 748 -10.97 19.04 -11.82
N LEU A 749 -11.83 20.03 -12.05
CA LEU A 749 -11.74 20.92 -13.21
C LEU A 749 -10.45 21.75 -13.16
N GLY A 750 -9.87 22.10 -14.32
CA GLY A 750 -8.59 22.84 -14.39
C GLY A 750 -8.57 24.14 -13.57
N SER A 751 -9.68 24.88 -13.55
CA SER A 751 -9.86 26.12 -12.77
C SER A 751 -9.85 25.90 -11.25
N ALA A 752 -10.43 24.80 -10.78
CA ALA A 752 -10.39 24.39 -9.38
C ALA A 752 -9.02 23.79 -9.01
N ALA A 753 -8.39 23.06 -9.93
CA ALA A 753 -7.09 22.43 -9.72
C ALA A 753 -5.98 23.45 -9.45
N ALA A 754 -6.06 24.64 -10.05
CA ALA A 754 -5.12 25.75 -9.80
C ALA A 754 -5.16 26.28 -8.35
N GLN A 755 -6.24 26.01 -7.62
CA GLN A 755 -6.41 26.42 -6.22
C GLN A 755 -5.89 25.35 -5.24
N LEU A 756 -5.54 24.16 -5.73
CA LEU A 756 -5.09 23.04 -4.90
C LEU A 756 -3.56 22.98 -4.77
N PRO A 757 -3.03 22.54 -3.60
CA PRO A 757 -3.77 22.16 -2.41
C PRO A 757 -4.39 23.37 -1.67
N CYS A 758 -5.58 23.20 -1.10
CA CYS A 758 -6.27 24.23 -0.29
C CYS A 758 -6.75 23.69 1.05
N GLY A 759 -6.81 24.56 2.07
CA GLY A 759 -7.10 24.23 3.47
C GLY A 759 -6.38 25.20 4.40
N ALA A 760 -7.00 25.59 5.53
CA ALA A 760 -6.46 26.62 6.43
C ALA A 760 -6.09 26.03 7.80
N GLY A 761 -4.79 26.04 8.14
CA GLY A 761 -4.28 25.60 9.44
C GLY A 761 -3.70 24.18 9.45
N GLU A 762 -2.81 23.88 10.41
CA GLU A 762 -2.14 22.58 10.53
C GLU A 762 -3.08 21.44 10.96
N THR A 763 -4.23 21.80 11.53
CA THR A 763 -5.24 20.87 12.09
C THR A 763 -6.51 20.76 11.25
N ALA A 764 -6.61 21.49 10.14
CA ALA A 764 -7.77 21.44 9.26
C ALA A 764 -7.61 20.39 8.15
N LEU A 765 -8.75 19.92 7.63
CA LEU A 765 -8.76 19.08 6.43
C LEU A 765 -8.18 19.87 5.24
N ARG A 766 -7.42 19.18 4.38
CA ARG A 766 -6.83 19.77 3.18
C ARG A 766 -7.31 19.04 1.93
N LEU A 767 -7.71 19.78 0.90
CA LEU A 767 -7.95 19.21 -0.42
C LEU A 767 -6.66 19.19 -1.22
N GLU A 768 -6.45 18.10 -1.93
CA GLU A 768 -5.40 17.97 -2.93
C GLU A 768 -5.87 17.14 -4.11
N ARG A 769 -5.06 17.13 -5.16
CA ARG A 769 -5.31 16.39 -6.39
C ARG A 769 -4.25 15.31 -6.53
N ARG A 770 -4.68 14.09 -6.88
CA ARG A 770 -3.80 12.91 -7.01
C ARG A 770 -4.20 12.03 -8.19
N HIS A 771 -3.28 11.15 -8.56
CA HIS A 771 -3.49 10.15 -9.62
C HIS A 771 -4.07 10.77 -10.91
N GLY A 772 -3.51 11.89 -11.35
CA GLY A 772 -4.09 12.72 -12.39
C GLY A 772 -4.99 13.78 -11.77
N ASP A 773 -6.25 13.83 -12.16
CA ASP A 773 -7.22 14.84 -11.75
C ASP A 773 -8.16 14.39 -10.61
N ARG A 774 -7.85 13.32 -9.87
CA ARG A 774 -8.75 12.84 -8.80
C ARG A 774 -8.63 13.70 -7.54
N LEU A 775 -9.78 14.01 -6.95
CA LEU A 775 -9.87 14.78 -5.72
C LEU A 775 -9.61 13.89 -4.50
N SER A 776 -8.77 14.37 -3.58
CA SER A 776 -8.50 13.72 -2.31
C SER A 776 -8.57 14.70 -1.15
N VAL A 777 -9.07 14.21 -0.03
CA VAL A 777 -9.07 14.89 1.27
C VAL A 777 -7.94 14.31 2.11
N VAL A 778 -7.11 15.18 2.68
CA VAL A 778 -6.09 14.81 3.67
C VAL A 778 -6.61 15.21 5.03
N ALA A 779 -6.84 14.21 5.89
CA ALA A 779 -7.06 14.40 7.31
C ALA A 779 -5.69 14.56 7.99
N PRO A 780 -5.42 15.68 8.66
CA PRO A 780 -4.14 15.91 9.28
C PRO A 780 -3.92 14.92 10.45
N PRO A 781 -2.65 14.70 10.81
CA PRO A 781 -2.28 13.86 11.94
C PRO A 781 -2.63 14.53 13.27
N ASP A 782 -3.01 13.73 14.27
CA ASP A 782 -3.41 14.21 15.60
C ASP A 782 -2.26 14.80 16.43
N LEU A 783 -1.02 14.49 16.05
CA LEU A 783 0.18 14.90 16.77
C LEU A 783 1.04 15.89 15.97
N PRO A 784 1.68 16.86 16.65
CA PRO A 784 2.64 17.75 16.01
C PRO A 784 3.86 16.97 15.52
N ALA A 785 4.57 17.51 14.52
CA ALA A 785 5.71 16.85 13.89
C ALA A 785 6.82 16.42 14.88
N ALA A 786 7.03 17.20 15.95
CA ALA A 786 8.01 16.88 16.99
C ALA A 786 7.69 15.54 17.68
N GLU A 787 6.43 15.28 18.01
CA GLU A 787 5.98 14.05 18.70
C GLU A 787 5.78 12.86 17.74
N ARG A 788 5.62 13.13 16.44
CA ARG A 788 5.53 12.10 15.40
C ARG A 788 6.86 11.60 14.91
N SER A 789 7.88 12.45 14.88
CA SER A 789 9.19 12.07 14.35
C SER A 789 9.85 11.00 15.22
N ALA A 790 10.49 10.00 14.60
CA ALA A 790 11.25 8.98 15.32
C ALA A 790 12.34 9.61 16.21
N TYR A 791 13.02 10.65 15.73
CA TYR A 791 13.96 11.46 16.50
C TYR A 791 13.32 12.08 17.77
N GLY A 792 12.18 12.76 17.63
CA GLY A 792 11.50 13.38 18.77
C GLY A 792 10.94 12.36 19.76
N ARG A 793 10.40 11.24 19.28
CA ARG A 793 10.00 10.10 20.13
C ARG A 793 11.16 9.53 20.94
N ARG A 794 12.35 9.39 20.33
CA ARG A 794 13.58 9.02 21.05
C ARG A 794 13.89 10.01 22.17
N LEU A 795 13.77 11.32 21.91
CA LEU A 795 14.00 12.35 22.93
C LEU A 795 12.98 12.31 24.06
N LEU A 796 11.69 12.15 23.74
CA LEU A 796 10.63 12.00 24.74
C LEU A 796 10.85 10.74 25.60
N ARG A 797 11.18 9.61 24.98
CA ARG A 797 11.57 8.38 25.68
C ARG A 797 12.74 8.64 26.64
N ALA A 798 13.82 9.24 26.15
CA ALA A 798 15.00 9.54 26.99
C ALA A 798 14.71 10.54 28.13
N ALA A 799 13.75 11.46 27.94
CA ALA A 799 13.35 12.43 28.96
C ALA A 799 12.50 11.81 30.08
N HIS A 800 11.55 10.92 29.73
CA HIS A 800 10.58 10.37 30.68
C HIS A 800 10.93 8.97 31.20
N HIS A 801 11.72 8.19 30.44
CA HIS A 801 12.17 6.82 30.75
C HIS A 801 13.66 6.71 30.41
N PRO A 802 14.55 7.44 31.11
CA PRO A 802 15.99 7.37 30.86
C PRO A 802 16.48 5.95 31.15
N ASP A 803 17.02 5.27 30.15
CA ASP A 803 17.47 3.89 30.22
C ASP A 803 18.26 3.61 31.52
N ARG A 804 17.66 2.91 32.49
CA ARG A 804 18.45 2.11 33.43
C ARG A 804 18.90 0.89 32.64
N ARG A 805 20.08 0.99 32.03
CA ARG A 805 20.85 -0.09 31.38
C ARG A 805 19.99 -1.28 30.95
N THR A 806 19.55 -1.30 29.70
CA THR A 806 19.09 -2.53 29.04
C THR A 806 20.16 -3.61 29.26
N PRO A 807 19.85 -4.74 29.93
CA PRO A 807 20.79 -5.86 30.01
C PRO A 807 21.04 -6.35 28.59
N GLY A 808 22.27 -6.18 28.08
CA GLY A 808 22.67 -6.56 26.72
C GLY A 808 23.19 -5.40 25.85
N THR A 809 22.80 -4.14 26.08
CA THR A 809 23.37 -3.00 25.35
C THR A 809 24.60 -2.47 26.09
N SER A 810 25.76 -3.08 25.83
CA SER A 810 27.03 -2.64 26.40
C SER A 810 27.48 -1.31 25.75
N ASP A 811 27.58 -0.27 26.58
CA ASP A 811 28.03 1.11 26.28
C ASP A 811 27.33 1.86 25.15
N THR A 812 26.56 2.88 25.53
CA THR A 812 26.31 4.04 24.68
C THR A 812 27.65 4.70 24.30
N PRO A 813 28.00 4.86 23.01
CA PRO A 813 29.22 5.56 22.64
C PRO A 813 29.15 7.04 23.04
N ARG A 814 30.30 7.61 23.45
CA ARG A 814 30.55 9.02 23.85
C ARG A 814 30.28 10.06 22.75
N THR A 815 29.61 9.72 21.65
CA THR A 815 29.47 10.54 20.44
C THR A 815 28.11 11.22 20.27
N LEU A 816 27.13 10.97 21.15
CA LEU A 816 25.87 11.71 21.13
C LEU A 816 25.97 13.00 21.96
N PRO A 817 25.52 14.16 21.43
CA PRO A 817 25.65 15.43 22.13
C PRO A 817 24.92 15.38 23.47
N PRO A 818 25.56 15.76 24.58
CA PRO A 818 24.89 15.84 25.87
C PRO A 818 23.76 16.88 25.79
N LEU A 819 22.56 16.50 26.23
CA LEU A 819 21.45 17.42 26.48
C LEU A 819 21.93 18.42 27.56
N ARG A 820 22.22 19.66 27.14
CA ARG A 820 22.91 20.65 27.97
C ARG A 820 22.06 21.31 29.06
N ASP A 821 20.76 21.05 29.11
CA ASP A 821 19.87 21.50 30.18
C ASP A 821 19.06 20.30 30.67
N ARG A 822 19.31 19.82 31.89
CA ARG A 822 18.47 18.80 32.54
C ARG A 822 17.44 19.50 33.43
N PRO A 823 16.19 19.72 32.97
CA PRO A 823 15.08 19.78 33.92
C PRO A 823 15.03 18.48 34.73
N THR A 824 14.52 18.52 35.95
CA THR A 824 14.28 17.33 36.79
C THR A 824 13.53 16.29 35.97
N LEU A 825 14.13 15.11 35.77
CA LEU A 825 13.56 14.06 34.93
C LEU A 825 12.20 13.62 35.51
N PRO A 826 11.11 13.53 34.73
CA PRO A 826 9.80 13.06 35.21
C PRO A 826 9.80 11.69 35.90
N HIS A 827 10.73 10.81 35.54
CA HIS A 827 10.95 9.53 36.24
C HIS A 827 11.52 9.67 37.67
N ALA A 828 12.04 10.85 38.00
CA ALA A 828 12.46 11.24 39.35
C ALA A 828 11.37 12.06 40.08
N LEU A 829 10.28 12.42 39.41
CA LEU A 829 9.11 13.04 40.03
C LEU A 829 8.24 11.96 40.71
N PRO A 830 7.46 12.33 41.75
CA PRO A 830 6.56 11.40 42.42
C PRO A 830 5.49 10.85 41.46
N LEU A 831 5.07 9.62 41.75
CA LEU A 831 3.90 9.02 41.11
C LEU A 831 2.66 9.87 41.41
N ARG A 832 1.77 9.96 40.44
CA ARG A 832 0.47 10.63 40.54
C ARG A 832 -0.59 9.59 40.86
N ASP A 833 -1.61 10.00 41.62
CA ASP A 833 -2.80 9.19 41.84
C ASP A 833 -3.69 9.20 40.60
N THR A 834 -3.18 8.56 39.53
CA THR A 834 -3.84 8.44 38.22
C THR A 834 -3.98 6.97 37.84
N VAL A 835 -5.05 6.67 37.10
CA VAL A 835 -5.24 5.38 36.43
C VAL A 835 -5.11 5.60 34.93
N LEU A 836 -4.09 4.99 34.32
CA LEU A 836 -3.91 4.99 32.87
C LEU A 836 -4.51 3.73 32.26
N TYR A 837 -5.49 3.90 31.37
CA TYR A 837 -6.08 2.83 30.58
C TYR A 837 -5.41 2.82 29.20
N ALA A 838 -4.53 1.85 28.98
CA ALA A 838 -3.75 1.72 27.74
C ALA A 838 -4.38 0.67 26.81
N SER A 839 -5.57 0.97 26.29
CA SER A 839 -6.34 0.13 25.37
C SER A 839 -7.62 0.80 24.86
N ASP A 840 -8.15 0.31 23.73
CA ASP A 840 -9.51 0.60 23.24
C ASP A 840 -10.54 -0.51 23.56
N GLY A 841 -10.14 -1.55 24.28
CA GLY A 841 -10.92 -2.76 24.59
C GLY A 841 -11.89 -2.64 25.79
N ASP A 842 -12.71 -3.68 25.95
CA ASP A 842 -13.85 -3.67 26.88
C ASP A 842 -13.47 -3.92 28.33
N SER A 843 -12.45 -4.74 28.60
CA SER A 843 -12.05 -5.05 29.97
C SER A 843 -11.54 -3.82 30.73
N PRO A 844 -10.62 -3.00 30.16
CA PRO A 844 -10.23 -1.73 30.79
C PRO A 844 -11.42 -0.77 30.98
N ARG A 845 -12.42 -0.79 30.07
CA ARG A 845 -13.61 0.06 30.16
C ARG A 845 -14.52 -0.35 31.31
N ALA A 846 -14.71 -1.65 31.52
CA ALA A 846 -15.46 -2.19 32.65
C ALA A 846 -14.77 -1.85 33.98
N VAL A 847 -13.45 -1.98 34.05
CA VAL A 847 -12.66 -1.58 35.24
C VAL A 847 -12.80 -0.07 35.51
N HIS A 848 -12.74 0.76 34.46
CA HIS A 848 -13.00 2.20 34.60
C HIS A 848 -14.40 2.49 35.16
N ALA A 849 -15.44 1.87 34.59
CA ALA A 849 -16.81 2.06 35.03
C ALA A 849 -16.99 1.66 36.51
N GLU A 850 -16.35 0.57 36.94
CA GLU A 850 -16.38 0.10 38.32
C GLU A 850 -15.67 1.06 39.29
N LEU A 851 -14.50 1.61 38.92
CA LEU A 851 -13.78 2.59 39.75
C LEU A 851 -14.58 3.91 39.88
N VAL A 852 -15.17 4.39 38.78
CA VAL A 852 -16.06 5.56 38.78
C VAL A 852 -17.29 5.30 39.66
N ARG A 853 -17.91 4.11 39.57
CA ARG A 853 -19.07 3.72 40.39
C ARG A 853 -18.74 3.74 41.89
N ARG A 854 -17.50 3.44 42.27
CA ARG A 854 -17.01 3.48 43.66
C ARG A 854 -16.63 4.87 44.15
N GLY A 855 -16.60 5.89 43.26
CA GLY A 855 -16.25 7.26 43.62
C GLY A 855 -14.77 7.44 43.96
N THR A 856 -13.86 6.77 43.26
CA THR A 856 -12.42 6.96 43.48
C THR A 856 -11.95 8.35 43.05
N ASP A 857 -11.16 9.05 43.87
CA ASP A 857 -10.62 10.40 43.58
C ASP A 857 -9.47 10.41 42.53
N ALA A 858 -9.14 9.26 41.94
CA ALA A 858 -8.03 9.14 41.00
C ALA A 858 -8.34 9.80 39.64
N GLU A 859 -7.36 10.50 39.07
CA GLU A 859 -7.50 11.04 37.70
C GLU A 859 -7.44 9.89 36.67
N HIS A 860 -8.45 9.79 35.83
CA HIS A 860 -8.56 8.76 34.79
C HIS A 860 -8.00 9.26 33.46
N LEU A 861 -7.00 8.54 32.93
CA LEU A 861 -6.34 8.84 31.65
C LEU A 861 -6.61 7.71 30.66
N TRP A 862 -7.10 8.03 29.48
CA TRP A 862 -7.43 7.04 28.45
C TRP A 862 -6.54 7.21 27.23
N VAL A 863 -5.78 6.17 26.86
CA VAL A 863 -4.91 6.23 25.68
C VAL A 863 -5.77 6.19 24.41
N THR A 864 -5.48 7.05 23.45
CA THR A 864 -6.17 7.09 22.14
C THR A 864 -5.21 6.90 20.98
N GLY A 865 -5.72 6.53 19.81
CA GLY A 865 -4.93 6.41 18.58
C GLY A 865 -4.06 5.16 18.52
N THR A 866 -4.39 4.12 19.29
CA THR A 866 -3.69 2.82 19.31
C THR A 866 -3.96 2.00 18.04
N THR A 867 -5.14 2.16 17.43
CA THR A 867 -5.56 1.43 16.23
C THR A 867 -5.63 2.33 15.00
N PRO A 868 -4.90 2.04 13.92
CA PRO A 868 -4.95 2.84 12.69
C PRO A 868 -6.34 2.95 12.09
N GLY A 869 -6.73 4.17 11.73
CA GLY A 869 -7.98 4.45 11.02
C GLY A 869 -9.25 4.35 11.86
N ARG A 870 -9.13 4.19 13.20
CA ARG A 870 -10.29 4.12 14.11
C ARG A 870 -10.26 5.24 15.13
N THR A 871 -11.44 5.78 15.42
CA THR A 871 -11.64 6.76 16.49
C THR A 871 -11.88 6.04 17.81
N THR A 872 -11.02 6.29 18.80
CA THR A 872 -11.19 5.76 20.17
C THR A 872 -12.32 6.51 20.89
N HIS A 873 -13.29 5.78 21.44
CA HIS A 873 -14.33 6.37 22.29
C HIS A 873 -13.89 6.45 23.75
N VAL A 874 -13.50 7.65 24.18
CA VAL A 874 -13.07 7.92 25.57
C VAL A 874 -14.29 7.90 26.51
N PRO A 875 -14.28 7.07 27.58
CA PRO A 875 -15.36 7.07 28.56
C PRO A 875 -15.58 8.45 29.21
N PRO A 876 -16.83 8.82 29.57
CA PRO A 876 -17.10 10.01 30.37
C PRO A 876 -16.29 9.99 31.69
N GLY A 877 -15.70 11.13 32.05
CA GLY A 877 -14.84 11.25 33.25
C GLY A 877 -13.37 10.92 33.03
N ALA A 878 -12.98 10.35 31.88
CA ALA A 878 -11.58 10.13 31.52
C ALA A 878 -11.05 11.22 30.57
N ARG A 879 -9.75 11.53 30.70
CA ARG A 879 -9.04 12.46 29.82
C ARG A 879 -8.27 11.70 28.74
N ALA A 880 -8.48 12.08 27.47
CA ALA A 880 -7.77 11.51 26.34
C ALA A 880 -6.25 11.78 26.41
N VAL A 881 -5.44 10.77 26.09
CA VAL A 881 -3.98 10.83 26.00
C VAL A 881 -3.51 10.13 24.72
N PRO A 882 -3.28 10.87 23.62
CA PRO A 882 -2.85 10.26 22.37
C PRO A 882 -1.54 9.49 22.50
N VAL A 883 -1.46 8.27 21.96
CA VAL A 883 -0.24 7.45 21.95
C VAL A 883 0.92 8.23 21.32
N HIS A 884 2.13 8.08 21.85
CA HIS A 884 3.34 8.82 21.45
C HIS A 884 3.36 10.34 21.74
N SER A 885 2.31 10.92 22.32
CA SER A 885 2.38 12.30 22.81
C SER A 885 3.32 12.44 24.02
N ALA A 886 3.79 13.65 24.32
CA ALA A 886 4.55 13.89 25.55
C ALA A 886 3.75 13.48 26.80
N ALA A 887 2.44 13.74 26.81
CA ALA A 887 1.53 13.33 27.88
C ALA A 887 1.45 11.81 28.05
N TRP A 888 1.56 11.03 26.97
CA TRP A 888 1.59 9.57 27.04
C TRP A 888 2.88 9.04 27.69
N TYR A 889 4.04 9.58 27.33
CA TYR A 889 5.31 9.22 27.97
C TYR A 889 5.29 9.57 29.46
N GLU A 890 4.75 10.74 29.83
CA GLU A 890 4.57 11.13 31.22
C GLU A 890 3.59 10.21 31.96
N ALA A 891 2.44 9.90 31.36
CA ALA A 891 1.42 9.04 31.97
C ALA A 891 1.97 7.64 32.26
N LEU A 892 2.74 7.05 31.35
CA LEU A 892 3.44 5.78 31.59
C LEU A 892 4.46 5.90 32.74
N ALA A 893 5.22 7.00 32.81
CA ALA A 893 6.27 7.20 33.81
C ALA A 893 5.75 7.51 35.22
N ARG A 894 4.53 8.07 35.34
CA ARG A 894 4.04 8.67 36.58
C ARG A 894 2.72 8.10 37.09
N SER A 895 1.95 7.35 36.31
CA SER A 895 0.68 6.82 36.81
C SER A 895 0.92 5.72 37.84
N ARG A 896 0.34 5.87 39.04
CA ARG A 896 0.40 4.84 40.08
C ARG A 896 -0.27 3.53 39.62
N ARG A 897 -1.28 3.62 38.76
CA ARG A 897 -2.05 2.47 38.26
C ARG A 897 -2.11 2.49 36.74
N ILE A 898 -1.88 1.33 36.12
CA ILE A 898 -2.00 1.12 34.68
C ILE A 898 -2.87 -0.12 34.45
N VAL A 899 -3.90 0.00 33.61
CA VAL A 899 -4.79 -1.09 33.20
C VAL A 899 -4.69 -1.22 31.68
N THR A 900 -4.39 -2.42 31.18
CA THR A 900 -4.21 -2.67 29.75
C THR A 900 -4.59 -4.11 29.39
N ASP A 901 -5.11 -4.33 28.20
CA ASP A 901 -5.29 -5.67 27.59
C ASP A 901 -4.33 -5.91 26.41
N GLU A 902 -3.42 -4.96 26.17
CA GLU A 902 -2.41 -4.95 25.11
C GLU A 902 -0.99 -5.02 25.70
N GLN A 903 0.00 -5.20 24.82
CA GLN A 903 1.41 -5.19 25.22
C GLN A 903 1.90 -3.74 25.41
N LEU A 904 2.38 -3.40 26.60
CA LEU A 904 3.11 -2.15 26.83
C LEU A 904 4.43 -2.13 26.03
N PRO A 905 4.97 -0.94 25.67
CA PRO A 905 6.20 -0.83 24.88
C PRO A 905 7.39 -1.62 25.47
N VAL A 906 8.26 -2.18 24.63
CA VAL A 906 9.40 -3.03 25.07
C VAL A 906 10.39 -2.30 26.01
N TRP A 907 10.48 -0.98 25.86
CA TRP A 907 11.34 -0.11 26.66
C TRP A 907 10.67 0.36 27.95
N PHE A 908 9.39 0.07 28.18
CA PHE A 908 8.71 0.40 29.44
C PHE A 908 9.31 -0.42 30.58
N GLU A 909 9.57 0.24 31.71
CA GLU A 909 10.02 -0.38 32.94
C GLU A 909 9.12 0.11 34.09
N ARG A 910 8.46 -0.82 34.78
CA ARG A 910 7.57 -0.49 35.89
C ARG A 910 8.37 0.02 37.09
N ARG A 911 8.02 1.19 37.61
CA ARG A 911 8.65 1.75 38.83
C ARG A 911 8.12 1.08 40.10
N PRO A 912 8.93 1.03 41.18
CA PRO A 912 8.41 0.76 42.51
C PRO A 912 7.22 1.67 42.84
N GLY A 913 6.13 1.09 43.35
CA GLY A 913 4.88 1.79 43.64
C GLY A 913 3.90 1.92 42.47
N GLN A 914 4.29 1.51 41.24
CA GLN A 914 3.32 1.37 40.13
C GLN A 914 2.71 -0.03 40.12
N THR A 915 1.40 -0.10 39.88
CA THR A 915 0.66 -1.35 39.66
C THR A 915 0.23 -1.43 38.20
N VAL A 916 0.62 -2.50 37.50
CA VAL A 916 0.24 -2.77 36.11
C VAL A 916 -0.65 -4.01 36.07
N VAL A 917 -1.91 -3.82 35.72
CA VAL A 917 -2.89 -4.90 35.50
C VAL A 917 -2.96 -5.18 34.01
N GLN A 918 -2.56 -6.38 33.62
CA GLN A 918 -2.78 -6.92 32.28
C GLN A 918 -4.09 -7.70 32.29
N THR A 919 -5.16 -7.16 31.71
CA THR A 919 -6.48 -7.83 31.71
C THR A 919 -6.59 -8.92 30.66
N TRP A 920 -5.71 -8.93 29.66
CA TRP A 920 -5.87 -9.70 28.43
C TRP A 920 -7.23 -9.42 27.76
N HIS A 921 -7.54 -10.13 26.67
CA HIS A 921 -8.69 -9.84 25.81
C HIS A 921 -9.51 -11.10 25.49
N GLY A 922 -9.78 -11.91 26.52
CA GLY A 922 -10.66 -13.09 26.45
C GLY A 922 -9.93 -14.43 26.29
N THR A 923 -10.69 -15.53 26.32
CA THR A 923 -10.14 -16.89 26.25
C THR A 923 -9.56 -17.17 24.85
N PRO A 924 -8.30 -17.63 24.74
CA PRO A 924 -7.65 -17.81 23.44
C PRO A 924 -8.06 -19.12 22.76
N LEU A 925 -8.61 -19.03 21.54
CA LEU A 925 -8.75 -20.20 20.65
C LEU A 925 -7.48 -20.40 19.81
N GLY A 926 -7.10 -19.40 19.03
CA GLY A 926 -5.88 -19.46 18.21
C GLY A 926 -4.61 -19.40 19.07
N ARG A 927 -3.55 -20.09 18.64
CA ARG A 927 -2.23 -20.00 19.29
C ARG A 927 -1.74 -18.53 19.32
N PHE A 928 -0.97 -18.16 20.34
CA PHE A 928 -0.51 -16.80 20.55
C PHE A 928 0.79 -16.79 21.35
N GLY A 929 1.47 -15.65 21.39
CA GLY A 929 2.73 -15.48 22.11
C GLY A 929 3.77 -16.52 21.69
N SER A 930 4.53 -17.06 22.64
CA SER A 930 5.55 -18.10 22.38
C SER A 930 4.98 -19.39 21.78
N GLY A 931 3.67 -19.63 21.91
CA GLY A 931 2.98 -20.75 21.24
C GLY A 931 2.96 -20.64 19.70
N LEU A 932 3.33 -19.49 19.13
CA LEU A 932 3.48 -19.31 17.69
C LEU A 932 4.88 -19.65 17.18
N ALA A 933 5.85 -20.02 18.02
CA ALA A 933 7.26 -20.14 17.62
C ALA A 933 7.51 -21.09 16.43
N ASP A 934 6.64 -22.07 16.19
CA ASP A 934 6.77 -23.01 15.08
C ASP A 934 5.86 -22.68 13.88
N SER A 935 5.19 -21.52 13.89
CA SER A 935 4.32 -21.09 12.79
C SER A 935 5.07 -20.30 11.72
N LEU A 936 4.57 -20.34 10.48
CA LEU A 936 5.18 -19.64 9.34
C LEU A 936 5.24 -18.12 9.52
N TYR A 937 4.32 -17.56 10.31
CA TYR A 937 4.12 -16.12 10.51
C TYR A 937 4.70 -15.60 11.83
N ALA A 938 5.46 -16.42 12.56
CA ALA A 938 6.09 -16.04 13.81
C ALA A 938 7.17 -14.97 13.62
N ASP A 939 7.12 -13.88 14.40
CA ASP A 939 8.25 -12.96 14.53
C ASP A 939 9.07 -13.34 15.78
N HIS A 940 10.13 -14.13 15.60
CA HIS A 940 10.96 -14.58 16.71
C HIS A 940 11.70 -13.46 17.44
N GLN A 941 11.94 -12.29 16.82
CA GLN A 941 12.46 -11.12 17.52
C GLN A 941 11.39 -10.53 18.45
N HIS A 942 10.14 -10.46 17.99
CA HIS A 942 9.02 -10.04 18.84
C HIS A 942 8.81 -11.03 20.00
N LEU A 943 8.79 -12.33 19.72
CA LEU A 943 8.62 -13.38 20.74
C LEU A 943 9.71 -13.32 21.81
N ALA A 944 10.96 -13.03 21.43
CA ALA A 944 12.07 -12.85 22.37
C ALA A 944 11.86 -11.66 23.34
N THR A 945 10.96 -10.71 23.03
CA THR A 945 10.65 -9.59 23.94
C THR A 945 9.61 -9.94 25.00
N LEU A 946 8.86 -11.04 24.86
CA LEU A 946 7.73 -11.37 25.73
C LEU A 946 8.14 -11.48 27.21
N PRO A 947 9.21 -12.21 27.60
CA PRO A 947 9.59 -12.32 29.02
C PRO A 947 9.91 -10.97 29.67
N ARG A 948 10.52 -10.05 28.91
CA ARG A 948 10.84 -8.70 29.40
C ARG A 948 9.58 -7.86 29.60
N ARG A 949 8.63 -7.95 28.67
CA ARG A 949 7.36 -7.20 28.73
C ARG A 949 6.46 -7.72 29.85
N SER A 950 6.31 -9.03 29.95
CA SER A 950 5.48 -9.67 30.96
C SER A 950 6.00 -9.43 32.38
N ALA A 951 7.33 -9.36 32.55
CA ALA A 951 7.95 -8.99 33.83
C ALA A 951 7.55 -7.59 34.35
N GLN A 952 7.01 -6.73 33.49
CA GLN A 952 6.52 -5.40 33.89
C GLN A 952 5.09 -5.44 34.46
N TRP A 953 4.39 -6.58 34.39
CA TRP A 953 3.04 -6.71 34.91
C TRP A 953 3.05 -7.05 36.40
N SER A 954 2.23 -6.34 37.18
CA SER A 954 1.96 -6.70 38.57
C SER A 954 1.06 -7.90 38.68
N VAL A 955 0.04 -7.97 37.83
CA VAL A 955 -0.93 -9.05 37.82
C VAL A 955 -1.45 -9.26 36.39
N LEU A 956 -1.68 -10.53 36.05
CA LEU A 956 -2.34 -10.96 34.82
C LEU A 956 -3.74 -11.48 35.17
N VAL A 957 -4.78 -10.89 34.59
CA VAL A 957 -6.16 -11.38 34.74
C VAL A 957 -6.38 -12.54 33.79
N SER A 958 -6.99 -13.61 34.30
CA SER A 958 -7.35 -14.79 33.51
C SER A 958 -8.87 -14.89 33.36
N PRO A 959 -9.39 -15.08 32.13
CA PRO A 959 -10.83 -15.18 31.88
C PRO A 959 -11.41 -16.54 32.31
N SER A 960 -10.60 -17.59 32.40
CA SER A 960 -11.03 -18.93 32.81
C SER A 960 -9.87 -19.75 33.36
N ARG A 961 -10.18 -20.82 34.11
CA ARG A 961 -9.15 -21.76 34.58
C ARG A 961 -8.44 -22.49 33.43
N PHE A 962 -9.16 -22.70 32.32
CA PHE A 962 -8.59 -23.22 31.08
C PHE A 962 -7.54 -22.27 30.48
N ALA A 963 -7.81 -20.96 30.47
CA ALA A 963 -6.90 -19.98 29.90
C ALA A 963 -5.64 -19.78 30.74
N THR A 964 -5.72 -19.89 32.06
CA THR A 964 -4.60 -19.64 33.00
C THR A 964 -3.27 -20.28 32.59
N PRO A 965 -3.16 -21.61 32.40
CA PRO A 965 -1.89 -22.25 32.03
C PRO A 965 -1.40 -21.87 30.63
N LEU A 966 -2.32 -21.55 29.71
CA LEU A 966 -1.98 -21.09 28.36
C LEU A 966 -1.38 -19.68 28.40
N LEU A 967 -2.03 -18.76 29.12
CA LEU A 967 -1.58 -17.38 29.27
C LEU A 967 -0.21 -17.31 29.94
N ARG A 968 0.01 -18.04 31.04
CA ARG A 968 1.33 -18.07 31.72
C ARG A 968 2.45 -18.52 30.78
N ARG A 969 2.24 -19.62 30.04
CA ARG A 969 3.24 -20.17 29.13
C ARG A 969 3.47 -19.28 27.91
N SER A 970 2.40 -18.93 27.20
CA SER A 970 2.47 -18.22 25.92
C SER A 970 2.92 -16.76 26.09
N LEU A 971 2.60 -16.11 27.20
CA LEU A 971 3.06 -14.75 27.50
C LEU A 971 4.36 -14.72 28.31
N SER A 972 4.94 -15.88 28.63
CA SER A 972 6.14 -15.99 29.46
C SER A 972 6.00 -15.24 30.78
N TYR A 973 4.87 -15.43 31.48
CA TYR A 973 4.54 -14.71 32.71
C TYR A 973 4.60 -15.63 33.93
N GLU A 974 5.43 -15.25 34.89
CA GLU A 974 5.68 -16.04 36.11
C GLU A 974 5.06 -15.41 37.38
N GLY A 975 4.51 -14.20 37.28
CA GLY A 975 3.95 -13.47 38.42
C GLY A 975 2.54 -13.91 38.85
N GLU A 976 1.85 -13.00 39.53
CA GLU A 976 0.50 -13.20 40.08
C GLU A 976 -0.55 -13.28 38.96
N VAL A 977 -1.33 -14.36 38.93
CA VAL A 977 -2.49 -14.46 38.04
C VAL A 977 -3.76 -14.33 38.86
N LEU A 978 -4.60 -13.39 38.49
CA LEU A 978 -5.92 -13.19 39.08
C LEU A 978 -6.97 -13.89 38.22
N GLU A 979 -7.43 -15.05 38.66
CA GLU A 979 -8.57 -15.77 38.09
C GLU A 979 -9.89 -15.05 38.44
N ALA A 980 -10.14 -13.92 37.77
CA ALA A 980 -11.30 -13.08 38.03
C ALA A 980 -12.42 -13.22 36.98
N GLY A 981 -12.24 -13.97 35.89
CA GLY A 981 -13.14 -13.85 34.74
C GLY A 981 -12.79 -12.61 33.91
N SER A 982 -13.57 -12.33 32.87
CA SER A 982 -13.36 -11.21 31.96
C SER A 982 -14.18 -10.00 32.40
N PRO A 983 -13.57 -8.86 32.78
CA PRO A 983 -14.31 -7.64 33.13
C PRO A 983 -15.28 -7.18 32.03
N ALA A 984 -14.93 -7.41 30.76
CA ALA A 984 -15.81 -7.12 29.62
C ALA A 984 -17.15 -7.88 29.67
N ASN A 985 -17.17 -9.08 30.27
CA ASN A 985 -18.34 -9.95 30.31
C ASN A 985 -19.33 -9.56 31.41
N ASP A 986 -18.97 -8.65 32.34
CA ASP A 986 -19.86 -8.26 33.45
C ASP A 986 -21.20 -7.70 32.96
N VAL A 987 -21.23 -7.03 31.80
CA VAL A 987 -22.45 -6.48 31.18
C VAL A 987 -23.43 -7.57 30.72
N LEU A 988 -22.98 -8.83 30.58
CA LEU A 988 -23.81 -9.98 30.22
C LEU A 988 -24.67 -10.47 31.38
N PHE A 989 -24.50 -9.92 32.58
CA PHE A 989 -25.18 -10.37 33.80
C PHE A 989 -26.16 -9.31 34.37
N PRO A 990 -27.25 -9.73 35.04
CA PRO A 990 -28.12 -8.82 35.78
C PRO A 990 -27.39 -8.04 36.89
N PRO A 991 -27.85 -6.82 37.25
CA PRO A 991 -29.07 -6.16 36.77
C PRO A 991 -28.87 -5.27 35.54
N VAL A 992 -27.64 -5.10 35.04
CA VAL A 992 -27.34 -4.14 33.96
C VAL A 992 -27.68 -4.65 32.56
N ARG A 993 -27.68 -5.97 32.38
CA ARG A 993 -27.87 -6.67 31.10
C ARG A 993 -29.04 -6.15 30.26
N ASP A 994 -30.23 -6.11 30.85
CA ASP A 994 -31.46 -5.86 30.09
C ASP A 994 -31.52 -4.41 29.59
N LYS A 995 -31.12 -3.44 30.45
CA LYS A 995 -31.01 -2.03 30.08
C LYS A 995 -29.92 -1.79 29.02
N ALA A 996 -28.77 -2.45 29.15
CA ALA A 996 -27.68 -2.31 28.19
C ALA A 996 -28.09 -2.87 26.80
N ALA A 997 -28.80 -4.00 26.75
CA ALA A 997 -29.31 -4.55 25.50
C ALA A 997 -30.30 -3.60 24.81
N GLU A 998 -31.22 -2.99 25.56
CA GLU A 998 -32.16 -1.99 25.05
C GLU A 998 -31.45 -0.76 24.48
N GLU A 999 -30.45 -0.23 25.20
CA GLU A 999 -29.65 0.92 24.76
C GLU A 999 -28.87 0.64 23.47
N VAL A 1000 -28.23 -0.52 23.36
CA VAL A 1000 -27.48 -0.91 22.16
C VAL A 1000 -28.42 -1.12 20.97
N ARG A 1001 -29.54 -1.82 21.16
CA ARG A 1001 -30.52 -2.08 20.09
C ARG A 1001 -31.12 -0.77 19.55
N ARG A 1002 -31.50 0.14 20.44
CA ARG A 1002 -31.98 1.48 20.10
C ARG A 1002 -30.90 2.30 19.40
N GLY A 1003 -29.66 2.29 19.91
CA GLY A 1003 -28.54 3.04 19.35
C GLY A 1003 -28.17 2.61 17.92
N LEU A 1004 -28.38 1.33 17.59
CA LEU A 1004 -28.15 0.78 16.25
C LEU A 1004 -29.37 0.87 15.32
N GLY A 1005 -30.53 1.35 15.82
CA GLY A 1005 -31.76 1.47 15.02
C GLY A 1005 -32.33 0.13 14.55
N ILE A 1006 -32.13 -0.94 15.32
CA ILE A 1006 -32.62 -2.29 14.98
C ILE A 1006 -34.10 -2.39 15.37
N PRO A 1007 -35.02 -2.75 14.45
CA PRO A 1007 -36.45 -2.92 14.76
C PRO A 1007 -36.68 -3.95 15.87
N GLU A 1008 -37.69 -3.76 16.72
CA GLU A 1008 -37.93 -4.61 17.90
C GLU A 1008 -38.24 -6.06 17.53
N GLU A 1009 -38.93 -6.28 16.41
CA GLU A 1009 -39.37 -7.56 15.89
C GLU A 1009 -38.28 -8.30 15.09
N HIS A 1010 -37.17 -7.64 14.76
CA HIS A 1010 -36.11 -8.24 13.97
C HIS A 1010 -35.29 -9.27 14.78
N ARG A 1011 -34.95 -10.39 14.16
CA ARG A 1011 -33.96 -11.32 14.68
C ARG A 1011 -32.55 -10.87 14.30
N VAL A 1012 -31.63 -10.85 15.26
CA VAL A 1012 -30.28 -10.31 15.09
C VAL A 1012 -29.28 -11.44 14.91
N VAL A 1013 -28.59 -11.45 13.76
CA VAL A 1013 -27.47 -12.36 13.47
C VAL A 1013 -26.17 -11.55 13.56
N LEU A 1014 -25.27 -11.90 14.47
CA LEU A 1014 -23.95 -11.27 14.54
C LEU A 1014 -22.93 -12.11 13.78
N TYR A 1015 -22.41 -11.59 12.68
CA TYR A 1015 -21.27 -12.16 11.96
C TYR A 1015 -19.97 -11.49 12.42
N ALA A 1016 -19.10 -12.25 13.10
CA ALA A 1016 -17.87 -11.75 13.70
C ALA A 1016 -16.66 -12.67 13.41
N PRO A 1017 -16.06 -12.59 12.21
CA PRO A 1017 -14.91 -13.41 11.84
C PRO A 1017 -13.59 -12.89 12.43
N THR A 1018 -12.62 -13.79 12.59
CA THR A 1018 -11.25 -13.50 13.01
C THR A 1018 -10.42 -12.94 11.84
N TYR A 1019 -9.25 -12.36 12.16
CA TYR A 1019 -8.29 -11.93 11.14
C TYR A 1019 -7.38 -13.09 10.71
N ARG A 1020 -6.77 -12.94 9.53
CA ARG A 1020 -5.78 -13.91 9.01
C ARG A 1020 -4.42 -13.25 8.86
N ASP A 1021 -3.38 -13.89 9.37
CA ASP A 1021 -2.02 -13.32 9.38
C ASP A 1021 -1.48 -13.05 7.96
N HIS A 1022 -1.97 -13.80 6.97
CA HIS A 1022 -1.60 -13.62 5.57
C HIS A 1022 -2.26 -12.44 4.85
N LEU A 1023 -3.33 -11.89 5.42
CA LEU A 1023 -4.02 -10.69 4.91
C LEU A 1023 -3.39 -9.40 5.45
N ALA A 1024 -2.24 -9.48 6.12
CA ALA A 1024 -1.56 -8.30 6.66
C ALA A 1024 -1.24 -7.30 5.54
N HIS A 1025 -1.54 -6.02 5.80
CA HIS A 1025 -1.08 -4.96 4.90
C HIS A 1025 0.45 -4.93 4.88
N PRO A 1026 1.08 -4.63 3.73
CA PRO A 1026 2.53 -4.55 3.65
C PRO A 1026 3.08 -3.47 4.60
N PRO A 1027 4.31 -3.60 5.14
CA PRO A 1027 4.87 -2.67 6.15
C PRO A 1027 4.89 -1.19 5.75
N ALA A 1028 4.87 -0.88 4.44
CA ALA A 1028 4.83 0.49 3.91
C ALA A 1028 3.42 1.13 3.95
N ALA A 1029 2.38 0.35 4.26
CA ALA A 1029 1.00 0.80 4.37
C ALA A 1029 0.68 1.45 5.74
N ALA A 1030 1.54 1.27 6.74
CA ALA A 1030 1.46 2.03 7.98
C ALA A 1030 1.88 3.48 7.70
N SER A 1031 0.99 4.45 7.96
CA SER A 1031 1.33 5.88 7.90
C SER A 1031 2.62 6.17 8.67
N ALA A 1032 3.37 7.21 8.28
CA ALA A 1032 4.56 7.67 9.00
C ALA A 1032 4.30 7.96 10.50
N THR A 1033 3.05 8.04 10.92
CA THR A 1033 2.61 8.25 12.31
C THR A 1033 2.56 6.95 13.13
N TYR A 1034 2.36 5.79 12.50
CA TYR A 1034 2.34 4.47 13.15
C TYR A 1034 3.71 3.79 13.16
N ALA A 1035 4.77 4.60 13.27
CA ALA A 1035 6.17 4.25 13.02
C ALA A 1035 6.81 3.21 13.97
N ASP A 1036 6.04 2.43 14.73
CA ASP A 1036 6.57 1.19 15.29
C ASP A 1036 6.58 0.10 14.20
N ARG A 1037 7.62 0.14 13.37
CA ARG A 1037 7.90 -0.89 12.34
C ARG A 1037 8.17 -2.28 12.92
N THR A 1038 8.14 -2.44 14.24
CA THR A 1038 8.30 -3.72 14.94
C THR A 1038 6.96 -4.38 15.32
N ALA A 1039 5.84 -3.67 15.20
CA ALA A 1039 4.50 -4.22 15.41
C ALA A 1039 3.89 -4.69 14.07
N PRO A 1040 3.13 -5.80 14.04
CA PRO A 1040 2.43 -6.24 12.84
C PRO A 1040 1.29 -5.26 12.50
N GLY A 1041 1.30 -4.75 11.28
CA GLY A 1041 0.31 -3.78 10.78
C GLY A 1041 -1.13 -4.33 10.72
N PRO A 1042 -2.11 -3.49 10.36
CA PRO A 1042 -3.49 -3.94 10.18
C PRO A 1042 -3.62 -5.00 9.07
N TYR A 1043 -4.74 -5.72 9.08
CA TYR A 1043 -5.09 -6.75 8.10
C TYR A 1043 -6.20 -6.25 7.17
N ARG A 1044 -6.21 -6.74 5.93
CA ARG A 1044 -7.25 -6.44 4.94
C ARG A 1044 -8.54 -7.20 5.25
N TRP A 1045 -9.68 -6.55 5.05
CA TRP A 1045 -10.99 -7.20 4.98
C TRP A 1045 -11.12 -8.03 3.69
N ASP A 1046 -11.35 -9.33 3.84
CA ASP A 1046 -11.53 -10.29 2.74
C ASP A 1046 -12.54 -11.37 3.20
N PRO A 1047 -13.84 -11.07 3.17
CA PRO A 1047 -14.84 -11.95 3.75
C PRO A 1047 -15.11 -13.14 2.84
N ALA A 1048 -14.90 -14.36 3.35
CA ALA A 1048 -15.30 -15.58 2.66
C ALA A 1048 -16.82 -15.83 2.69
N LEU A 1049 -17.52 -15.26 3.68
CA LEU A 1049 -18.98 -15.25 3.78
C LEU A 1049 -19.52 -13.93 3.23
N ASP A 1050 -20.44 -13.98 2.27
CA ASP A 1050 -21.12 -12.78 1.75
C ASP A 1050 -22.30 -12.40 2.67
N PRO A 1051 -22.19 -11.29 3.44
CA PRO A 1051 -23.24 -10.88 4.38
C PRO A 1051 -24.53 -10.45 3.67
N HIS A 1052 -24.45 -9.94 2.44
CA HIS A 1052 -25.62 -9.56 1.68
C HIS A 1052 -26.34 -10.77 1.10
N ALA A 1053 -25.60 -11.77 0.60
CA ALA A 1053 -26.18 -13.05 0.21
C ALA A 1053 -26.87 -13.70 1.41
N LEU A 1054 -26.23 -13.66 2.59
CA LEU A 1054 -26.81 -14.18 3.81
C LEU A 1054 -28.11 -13.45 4.19
N ALA A 1055 -28.12 -12.12 4.21
CA ALA A 1055 -29.31 -11.34 4.52
C ALA A 1055 -30.46 -11.61 3.53
N ARG A 1056 -30.16 -11.69 2.22
CA ARG A 1056 -31.15 -12.07 1.19
C ARG A 1056 -31.73 -13.46 1.44
N ALA A 1057 -30.90 -14.41 1.85
CA ALA A 1057 -31.31 -15.78 2.11
C ALA A 1057 -32.21 -15.92 3.35
N LEU A 1058 -32.05 -15.07 4.36
CA LEU A 1058 -32.87 -15.07 5.59
C LEU A 1058 -34.23 -14.37 5.42
N GLY A 1059 -34.33 -13.45 4.45
CA GLY A 1059 -35.56 -12.72 4.18
C GLY A 1059 -35.85 -11.57 5.17
N PRO A 1060 -37.00 -10.88 5.02
CA PRO A 1060 -37.38 -9.76 5.87
C PRO A 1060 -37.58 -10.20 7.32
N GLY A 1061 -37.31 -9.30 8.28
CA GLY A 1061 -37.37 -9.59 9.72
C GLY A 1061 -36.04 -10.06 10.33
N HIS A 1062 -34.94 -10.07 9.57
CA HIS A 1062 -33.59 -10.32 10.09
C HIS A 1062 -32.70 -9.09 9.91
N THR A 1063 -31.78 -8.91 10.84
CA THR A 1063 -30.68 -7.95 10.73
C THR A 1063 -29.34 -8.67 10.93
N VAL A 1064 -28.49 -8.66 9.91
CA VAL A 1064 -27.12 -9.18 9.96
C VAL A 1064 -26.17 -8.06 10.36
N LEU A 1065 -25.64 -8.14 11.58
CA LEU A 1065 -24.60 -7.25 12.08
C LEU A 1065 -23.24 -7.81 11.70
N VAL A 1066 -22.39 -7.04 11.02
CA VAL A 1066 -21.03 -7.45 10.68
C VAL A 1066 -20.03 -6.75 11.58
N ARG A 1067 -19.29 -7.53 12.37
CA ARG A 1067 -18.24 -7.05 13.28
C ARG A 1067 -16.88 -7.54 12.81
N ARG A 1068 -16.16 -6.69 12.08
CA ARG A 1068 -14.75 -6.94 11.71
C ARG A 1068 -13.89 -6.93 12.97
N HIS A 1069 -12.91 -7.83 13.03
CA HIS A 1069 -11.89 -7.80 14.09
C HIS A 1069 -11.21 -6.41 14.15
N PRO A 1070 -10.85 -5.86 15.33
CA PRO A 1070 -10.29 -4.51 15.44
C PRO A 1070 -9.04 -4.24 14.60
N ARG A 1071 -8.23 -5.28 14.38
CA ARG A 1071 -7.03 -5.21 13.52
C ARG A 1071 -7.33 -5.30 12.03
N VAL A 1072 -8.59 -5.48 11.61
CA VAL A 1072 -9.00 -5.58 10.21
C VAL A 1072 -9.57 -4.26 9.73
N THR A 1073 -9.01 -3.74 8.64
CA THR A 1073 -9.45 -2.50 7.99
C THR A 1073 -10.18 -2.80 6.68
N GLY A 1074 -10.99 -1.85 6.22
CA GLY A 1074 -11.84 -1.97 5.04
C GLY A 1074 -13.22 -1.42 5.34
N SER A 1075 -14.25 -1.82 4.61
CA SER A 1075 -15.62 -1.53 4.99
C SER A 1075 -16.53 -2.66 4.53
N VAL A 1076 -17.67 -2.79 5.21
CA VAL A 1076 -18.78 -3.60 4.73
C VAL A 1076 -19.72 -2.66 3.97
N PRO A 1077 -20.02 -2.91 2.68
CA PRO A 1077 -20.96 -2.10 1.94
C PRO A 1077 -22.32 -2.03 2.66
N PRO A 1078 -23.00 -0.88 2.66
CA PRO A 1078 -24.36 -0.81 3.18
C PRO A 1078 -25.29 -1.64 2.29
N GLY A 1079 -26.33 -2.25 2.87
CA GLY A 1079 -27.34 -2.95 2.09
C GLY A 1079 -28.54 -3.38 2.93
N PRO A 1080 -29.67 -3.74 2.30
CA PRO A 1080 -30.87 -4.15 3.02
C PRO A 1080 -30.59 -5.30 4.00
N GLY A 1081 -30.93 -5.12 5.27
CA GLY A 1081 -30.75 -6.13 6.32
C GLY A 1081 -29.30 -6.35 6.78
N VAL A 1082 -28.33 -5.55 6.34
CA VAL A 1082 -26.92 -5.66 6.75
C VAL A 1082 -26.45 -4.35 7.39
N LEU A 1083 -25.77 -4.44 8.55
CA LEU A 1083 -25.22 -3.29 9.26
C LEU A 1083 -23.75 -3.53 9.64
N ASP A 1084 -22.84 -2.64 9.23
CA ASP A 1084 -21.45 -2.65 9.72
C ASP A 1084 -21.40 -2.07 11.15
N VAL A 1085 -21.11 -2.94 12.12
CA VAL A 1085 -20.96 -2.55 13.54
C VAL A 1085 -19.50 -2.56 13.99
N SER A 1086 -18.56 -2.53 13.06
CA SER A 1086 -17.11 -2.57 13.35
C SER A 1086 -16.59 -1.35 14.10
N HIS A 1087 -17.32 -0.23 14.05
CA HIS A 1087 -17.03 1.00 14.80
C HIS A 1087 -17.73 1.07 16.16
N HIS A 1088 -18.61 0.11 16.50
CA HIS A 1088 -19.24 0.08 17.81
C HIS A 1088 -18.19 -0.07 18.93
N PRO A 1089 -18.27 0.69 20.04
CA PRO A 1089 -17.36 0.51 21.17
C PRO A 1089 -17.52 -0.90 21.75
N GLY A 1090 -16.47 -1.70 21.69
CA GLY A 1090 -16.52 -3.06 22.24
C GLY A 1090 -17.33 -4.08 21.45
N ALA A 1091 -17.25 -5.33 21.91
CA ALA A 1091 -18.06 -6.44 21.39
C ALA A 1091 -19.16 -6.86 22.38
N ALA A 1092 -18.97 -6.66 23.70
CA ALA A 1092 -19.88 -7.21 24.71
C ALA A 1092 -21.34 -6.74 24.54
N GLY A 1093 -21.56 -5.47 24.20
CA GLY A 1093 -22.89 -4.94 23.89
C GLY A 1093 -23.54 -5.56 22.65
N LEU A 1094 -22.75 -5.94 21.65
CA LEU A 1094 -23.24 -6.62 20.44
C LEU A 1094 -23.63 -8.08 20.74
N LEU A 1095 -22.89 -8.76 21.64
CA LEU A 1095 -23.22 -10.11 22.08
C LEU A 1095 -24.59 -10.14 22.79
N LEU A 1096 -24.91 -9.12 23.58
CA LEU A 1096 -26.19 -9.01 24.30
C LEU A 1096 -27.41 -9.04 23.38
N ILE A 1097 -27.33 -8.37 22.24
CA ILE A 1097 -28.47 -8.20 21.33
C ILE A 1097 -28.53 -9.27 20.25
N ALA A 1098 -27.48 -10.07 20.08
CA ALA A 1098 -27.42 -11.10 19.03
C ALA A 1098 -28.20 -12.36 19.44
N ASP A 1099 -29.13 -12.80 18.59
CA ASP A 1099 -29.88 -14.04 18.77
C ASP A 1099 -29.06 -15.28 18.34
N VAL A 1100 -28.15 -15.10 17.39
CA VAL A 1100 -27.20 -16.11 16.91
C VAL A 1100 -25.86 -15.45 16.59
N LEU A 1101 -24.76 -16.10 17.00
CA LEU A 1101 -23.41 -15.74 16.58
C LEU A 1101 -22.98 -16.63 15.40
N VAL A 1102 -22.59 -15.99 14.29
CA VAL A 1102 -21.86 -16.62 13.20
C VAL A 1102 -20.40 -16.15 13.31
N THR A 1103 -19.48 -17.08 13.54
CA THR A 1103 -18.05 -16.76 13.65
C THR A 1103 -17.23 -17.86 12.98
N ASP A 1104 -15.91 -17.83 13.13
CA ASP A 1104 -14.99 -18.84 12.62
C ASP A 1104 -14.10 -19.34 13.76
N TYR A 1105 -12.92 -18.75 13.93
CA TYR A 1105 -11.95 -19.07 14.97
C TYR A 1105 -11.75 -17.91 15.96
N ALA A 1106 -12.75 -17.04 16.11
CA ALA A 1106 -12.68 -15.92 17.03
C ALA A 1106 -12.88 -16.39 18.49
N GLY A 1107 -12.04 -15.88 19.40
CA GLY A 1107 -12.21 -16.12 20.85
C GLY A 1107 -13.54 -15.60 21.42
N LEU A 1108 -14.24 -14.75 20.67
CA LEU A 1108 -15.56 -14.21 21.03
C LEU A 1108 -16.61 -15.30 21.30
N MET A 1109 -16.42 -16.52 20.76
CA MET A 1109 -17.29 -17.66 21.05
C MET A 1109 -17.34 -18.03 22.54
N PHE A 1110 -16.23 -17.82 23.28
CA PHE A 1110 -16.18 -18.10 24.72
C PHE A 1110 -17.03 -17.11 25.51
N ASP A 1111 -17.01 -15.84 25.11
CA ASP A 1111 -17.82 -14.80 25.75
C ASP A 1111 -19.30 -14.97 25.38
N PHE A 1112 -19.60 -15.31 24.13
CA PHE A 1112 -20.99 -15.53 23.68
C PHE A 1112 -21.63 -16.78 24.29
N ALA A 1113 -20.83 -17.78 24.68
CA ALA A 1113 -21.32 -18.97 25.38
C ALA A 1113 -22.06 -18.64 26.70
N LEU A 1114 -21.76 -17.50 27.32
CA LEU A 1114 -22.44 -17.02 28.54
C LEU A 1114 -23.91 -16.64 28.29
N THR A 1115 -24.29 -16.37 27.05
CA THR A 1115 -25.67 -15.98 26.69
C THR A 1115 -26.63 -17.17 26.62
N GLY A 1116 -26.11 -18.40 26.47
CA GLY A 1116 -26.92 -19.59 26.22
C GLY A 1116 -27.55 -19.64 24.82
N ARG A 1117 -27.15 -18.76 23.90
CA ARG A 1117 -27.72 -18.65 22.55
C ARG A 1117 -26.91 -19.41 21.50
N PRO A 1118 -27.52 -19.84 20.38
CA PRO A 1118 -26.88 -20.68 19.36
C PRO A 1118 -25.67 -20.03 18.68
N MET A 1119 -24.67 -20.85 18.33
CA MET A 1119 -23.47 -20.45 17.58
C MET A 1119 -23.30 -21.29 16.32
N LEU A 1120 -22.80 -20.68 15.24
CA LEU A 1120 -22.48 -21.33 13.97
C LEU A 1120 -21.06 -20.94 13.53
N PHE A 1121 -20.29 -21.90 13.01
CA PHE A 1121 -18.88 -21.71 12.69
C PHE A 1121 -18.62 -21.84 11.18
N HIS A 1122 -18.33 -20.72 10.51
CA HIS A 1122 -17.98 -20.68 9.10
C HIS A 1122 -16.46 -20.89 8.90
N THR A 1123 -16.05 -22.14 8.78
CA THR A 1123 -14.66 -22.61 8.79
C THR A 1123 -14.17 -23.01 7.39
N TYR A 1124 -14.33 -22.11 6.42
CA TYR A 1124 -13.99 -22.35 5.01
C TYR A 1124 -12.51 -22.70 4.76
N ASP A 1125 -11.62 -22.29 5.67
CA ASP A 1125 -10.17 -22.42 5.59
C ASP A 1125 -9.57 -23.24 6.76
N LEU A 1126 -10.34 -24.16 7.36
CA LEU A 1126 -9.99 -24.83 8.63
C LEU A 1126 -8.60 -25.47 8.63
N GLU A 1127 -8.33 -26.34 7.66
CA GLU A 1127 -7.04 -27.05 7.55
C GLU A 1127 -5.89 -26.05 7.39
N HIS A 1128 -6.06 -25.05 6.52
CA HIS A 1128 -5.06 -24.02 6.29
C HIS A 1128 -4.81 -23.18 7.55
N TYR A 1129 -5.86 -22.77 8.25
CA TYR A 1129 -5.74 -21.98 9.48
C TYR A 1129 -5.04 -22.77 10.59
N ARG A 1130 -5.41 -24.05 10.75
CA ARG A 1130 -4.87 -24.97 11.77
C ARG A 1130 -3.39 -25.26 11.53
N ASP A 1131 -3.06 -25.64 10.30
CA ASP A 1131 -1.78 -26.27 9.97
C ASP A 1131 -0.74 -25.28 9.44
N THR A 1132 -1.17 -24.15 8.87
CA THR A 1132 -0.27 -23.17 8.22
C THR A 1132 -0.29 -21.79 8.86
N VAL A 1133 -1.49 -21.23 9.14
CA VAL A 1133 -1.60 -19.83 9.58
C VAL A 1133 -1.24 -19.70 11.06
N ARG A 1134 -1.95 -20.42 11.94
CA ARG A 1134 -1.87 -20.15 13.39
C ARG A 1134 -2.03 -21.38 14.27
N GLY A 1135 -2.96 -22.28 13.98
CA GLY A 1135 -3.32 -23.40 14.86
C GLY A 1135 -4.12 -22.99 16.11
N PHE A 1136 -4.53 -24.00 16.88
CA PHE A 1136 -5.45 -23.86 18.01
C PHE A 1136 -4.83 -24.26 19.36
N CYS A 1137 -5.37 -23.70 20.44
CA CYS A 1137 -5.04 -24.03 21.83
C CYS A 1137 -5.85 -25.23 22.37
N LEU A 1138 -6.87 -25.66 21.63
CA LEU A 1138 -7.69 -26.84 21.91
C LEU A 1138 -8.06 -27.53 20.60
N ASP A 1139 -8.53 -28.76 20.68
CA ASP A 1139 -9.07 -29.50 19.53
C ASP A 1139 -10.44 -28.93 19.15
N PHE A 1140 -10.45 -27.97 18.21
CA PHE A 1140 -11.65 -27.19 17.89
C PHE A 1140 -12.72 -28.03 17.20
N GLU A 1141 -12.31 -28.96 16.35
CA GLU A 1141 -13.22 -29.80 15.55
C GLU A 1141 -14.13 -30.66 16.44
N THR A 1142 -13.58 -31.17 17.54
CA THR A 1142 -14.32 -32.05 18.45
C THR A 1142 -15.03 -31.30 19.59
N ARG A 1143 -14.62 -30.05 19.87
CA ARG A 1143 -15.12 -29.28 21.02
C ARG A 1143 -16.00 -28.10 20.65
N ALA A 1144 -16.21 -27.81 19.36
CA ALA A 1144 -17.04 -26.68 18.93
C ALA A 1144 -18.49 -26.78 19.47
N PRO A 1145 -19.05 -25.71 20.06
CA PRO A 1145 -20.41 -25.70 20.63
C PRO A 1145 -21.52 -25.53 19.57
N GLY A 1146 -21.25 -25.86 18.30
CA GLY A 1146 -22.12 -25.63 17.16
C GLY A 1146 -21.54 -26.25 15.88
N PRO A 1147 -22.28 -26.21 14.75
CA PRO A 1147 -21.86 -26.86 13.51
C PRO A 1147 -20.72 -26.09 12.82
N LEU A 1148 -19.85 -26.86 12.16
CA LEU A 1148 -18.79 -26.35 11.27
C LEU A 1148 -19.31 -26.35 9.83
N LEU A 1149 -19.24 -25.19 9.18
CA LEU A 1149 -19.87 -24.90 7.88
C LEU A 1149 -18.81 -24.31 6.95
N VAL A 1150 -18.81 -24.69 5.68
CA VAL A 1150 -17.79 -24.30 4.69
C VAL A 1150 -18.31 -23.21 3.76
N THR A 1151 -19.61 -23.18 3.48
CA THR A 1151 -20.20 -22.26 2.50
C THR A 1151 -21.21 -21.28 3.10
N THR A 1152 -21.45 -20.17 2.39
CA THR A 1152 -22.49 -19.19 2.77
C THR A 1152 -23.89 -19.81 2.76
N ASP A 1153 -24.16 -20.74 1.83
CA ASP A 1153 -25.47 -21.42 1.72
C ASP A 1153 -25.73 -22.37 2.90
N GLU A 1154 -24.70 -23.09 3.36
CA GLU A 1154 -24.77 -23.91 4.57
C GLU A 1154 -25.06 -23.06 5.81
N ALA A 1155 -24.40 -21.91 5.95
CA ALA A 1155 -24.66 -20.95 7.01
C ALA A 1155 -26.10 -20.41 6.97
N ALA A 1156 -26.59 -20.05 5.78
CA ALA A 1156 -27.97 -19.61 5.61
C ALA A 1156 -28.97 -20.69 5.99
N GLN A 1157 -28.75 -21.95 5.59
CA GLN A 1157 -29.64 -23.06 5.93
C GLN A 1157 -29.67 -23.31 7.45
N ALA A 1158 -28.51 -23.33 8.10
CA ALA A 1158 -28.42 -23.52 9.55
C ALA A 1158 -29.10 -22.37 10.34
N LEU A 1159 -29.10 -21.15 9.81
CA LEU A 1159 -29.80 -20.00 10.39
C LEU A 1159 -31.32 -20.06 10.22
N ARG A 1160 -31.84 -20.62 9.11
CA ARG A 1160 -33.29 -20.87 8.96
C ARG A 1160 -33.78 -21.92 9.94
N ASP A 1161 -32.98 -22.97 10.16
CA ASP A 1161 -33.31 -24.10 11.04
C ASP A 1161 -32.61 -24.02 12.42
N THR A 1162 -32.40 -22.81 12.97
CA THR A 1162 -31.54 -22.65 14.16
C THR A 1162 -32.01 -23.47 15.36
N GLY A 1163 -33.32 -23.61 15.57
CA GLY A 1163 -33.85 -24.41 16.69
C GLY A 1163 -33.39 -25.87 16.64
N THR A 1164 -33.39 -26.46 15.45
CA THR A 1164 -32.89 -27.83 15.22
C THR A 1164 -31.38 -27.92 15.42
N SER A 1165 -30.63 -26.94 14.90
CA SER A 1165 -29.17 -26.87 15.07
C SER A 1165 -28.79 -26.76 16.57
N ALA A 1166 -29.46 -25.86 17.30
CA ALA A 1166 -29.25 -25.65 18.73
C ALA A 1166 -29.57 -26.92 19.53
N ALA A 1167 -30.69 -27.59 19.25
CA ALA A 1167 -31.05 -28.83 19.92
C ALA A 1167 -30.03 -29.96 19.71
N ARG A 1168 -29.46 -30.07 18.50
CA ARG A 1168 -28.41 -31.08 18.19
C ARG A 1168 -27.10 -30.82 18.92
N HIS A 1169 -26.80 -29.57 19.27
CA HIS A 1169 -25.54 -29.17 19.89
C HIS A 1169 -25.68 -28.76 21.38
N ALA A 1170 -26.85 -28.94 21.99
CA ALA A 1170 -27.12 -28.49 23.37
C ALA A 1170 -26.13 -29.07 24.39
N ASP A 1171 -25.86 -30.38 24.35
CA ASP A 1171 -24.91 -31.03 25.27
C ASP A 1171 -23.47 -30.53 25.07
N ALA A 1172 -23.07 -30.34 23.80
CA ALA A 1172 -21.76 -29.79 23.45
C ALA A 1172 -21.61 -28.35 23.94
N TYR A 1173 -22.65 -27.54 23.79
CA TYR A 1173 -22.69 -26.16 24.26
C TYR A 1173 -22.58 -26.07 25.79
N GLU A 1174 -23.37 -26.83 26.54
CA GLU A 1174 -23.30 -26.83 28.00
C GLU A 1174 -21.95 -27.38 28.50
N SER A 1175 -21.40 -28.40 27.84
CA SER A 1175 -20.05 -28.87 28.14
C SER A 1175 -19.00 -27.79 27.89
N PHE A 1176 -19.10 -27.08 26.76
CA PHE A 1176 -18.18 -26.00 26.42
C PHE A 1176 -18.25 -24.86 27.45
N ARG A 1177 -19.45 -24.42 27.83
CA ARG A 1177 -19.66 -23.36 28.82
C ARG A 1177 -19.08 -23.73 30.18
N ARG A 1178 -19.31 -24.95 30.65
CA ARG A 1178 -18.76 -25.46 31.92
C ARG A 1178 -17.24 -25.55 31.89
N ASP A 1179 -16.66 -26.00 30.78
CA ASP A 1179 -15.23 -26.28 30.68
C ASP A 1179 -14.39 -25.00 30.45
N TYR A 1180 -14.96 -23.94 29.86
CA TYR A 1180 -14.20 -22.76 29.40
C TYR A 1180 -14.68 -21.39 29.91
N CYS A 1181 -15.83 -21.30 30.59
CA CYS A 1181 -16.44 -20.03 31.04
C CYS A 1181 -16.71 -20.03 32.57
N ASP A 1182 -15.84 -20.68 33.35
CA ASP A 1182 -16.10 -21.05 34.75
C ASP A 1182 -15.97 -19.91 35.77
N LEU A 1183 -15.39 -18.77 35.39
CA LEU A 1183 -15.09 -17.65 36.29
C LEU A 1183 -16.00 -16.42 36.13
N ASP A 1184 -16.78 -16.34 35.04
CA ASP A 1184 -17.62 -15.18 34.76
C ASP A 1184 -18.93 -15.23 35.56
N ASP A 1185 -19.10 -14.28 36.48
CA ASP A 1185 -20.24 -14.19 37.41
C ASP A 1185 -20.83 -12.76 37.52
N GLY A 1186 -20.42 -11.85 36.63
CA GLY A 1186 -20.83 -10.44 36.66
C GLY A 1186 -20.07 -9.55 37.64
N ARG A 1187 -18.96 -10.03 38.23
CA ARG A 1187 -18.16 -9.29 39.22
C ARG A 1187 -16.66 -9.27 38.93
N ALA A 1188 -16.26 -9.55 37.69
CA ALA A 1188 -14.85 -9.59 37.30
C ALA A 1188 -14.18 -8.22 37.43
N ALA A 1189 -14.84 -7.14 36.98
CA ALA A 1189 -14.33 -5.77 37.11
C ALA A 1189 -14.17 -5.36 38.58
N ALA A 1190 -15.08 -5.79 39.46
CA ALA A 1190 -15.01 -5.54 40.89
C ALA A 1190 -13.77 -6.19 41.53
N ARG A 1191 -13.50 -7.47 41.21
CA ARG A 1191 -12.29 -8.18 41.68
C ARG A 1191 -11.00 -7.52 41.19
N VAL A 1192 -10.97 -7.06 39.94
CA VAL A 1192 -9.82 -6.34 39.38
C VAL A 1192 -9.64 -4.98 40.07
N ALA A 1193 -10.72 -4.24 40.32
CA ALA A 1193 -10.67 -2.97 41.04
C ALA A 1193 -10.17 -3.15 42.48
N ASP A 1194 -10.62 -4.19 43.19
CA ASP A 1194 -10.14 -4.54 44.54
C ASP A 1194 -8.62 -4.76 44.52
N ARG A 1195 -8.13 -5.57 43.58
CA ARG A 1195 -6.69 -5.83 43.42
C ARG A 1195 -5.89 -4.59 43.03
N LEU A 1196 -6.47 -3.69 42.25
CA LEU A 1196 -5.82 -2.44 41.82
C LEU A 1196 -5.72 -1.42 42.95
N LEU A 1197 -6.69 -1.42 43.87
CA LEU A 1197 -6.77 -0.50 45.02
C LEU A 1197 -6.05 -1.02 46.27
N ALA A 1198 -5.79 -2.33 46.36
CA ALA A 1198 -4.96 -2.89 47.43
C ALA A 1198 -3.58 -2.22 47.44
N ASP A 1199 -3.19 -1.61 48.57
CA ASP A 1199 -1.87 -1.02 48.74
C ASP A 1199 -0.80 -2.10 48.58
N ALA A 1200 0.22 -1.82 47.78
CA ALA A 1200 1.43 -2.62 47.77
C ALA A 1200 2.19 -2.32 49.07
N GLU A 1201 2.07 -3.19 50.07
CA GLU A 1201 2.95 -3.19 51.25
C GLU A 1201 4.43 -3.26 50.87
#